data_AF-A0A167P9B2-F1
#
_entry.id   AF-A0A167P9B2-F1
#
_cell.length_a   1.000
_cell.length_b   1.000
_cell.length_c   1.000
_cell.angle_alpha   90.00
_cell.angle_beta   90.00
_cell.angle_gamma   90.00
#
_symmetry.space_group_name_H-M   'P 1'
#
loop_
_entity.id
_entity.type
_entity.pdbx_description
1 polymer ?
#
loop_
_entity_poly.entity_id
_entity_poly.type
_entity_poly.pdbx_seq_one_letter_code
_entity_poly.pdbx_strand_id
1 'polypeptide(L)'
;MSTNLIHAFGAFTVSIVLYRPFITKLDWFKYLFLTIASLITPFCARVWLSDEPQKQSQLASNTTEYPLGWPLYYLSPDTTNRIHYIHPDRLFSEPILLPDIIFLAIITATTVTVCGLLSRWQFAIIHVRPDCNPVFSALTRHVLSIVLVSLGVSRHPLLDYPVLRLLSPVMGVLCYMSGPFFVRRWKVICLSSGIPALVAIVSSFNVPGQWSTWSAIDWVSFTSTLVMVCNALDHIDAILNMYPYLITANPTVLARMQSPTTIEYWCGVAKLISHMPSESDLPFGPISDLETAIRLLGPASRSWKTMAALFPTNLRQDLCLLYAFFRTADDLVDDAPSLEQSQANLVTLRHFLHDVFSNDTTKPVELNPNDDLTLPSHIDWDHYRSLLPSEDVLSTFRSFARVSHYVCPRAMFELTDAWELDLKNEPIKNQNDLLQYAALISGTFGELCTCVIMYKTGYGNWRSDMIARKDDVLSKARSTGQCLQLVNIARDVIADSINGRCYVPLQYMNQPQKNYGVLKTARSPSELGERTLKSYAIRILALADQISDQAQNGIDGLPAEVQDSIRAAFEIYMAIGPTLRKNPGFPLRTKVPKHTQQWIALRCIYGFHNTMAHALQETFKRFIYTRIPTLGRLSAHVANQKRF
;
A
#
# COMPACT_ATOMS: atom_id res chain seq x y z
N MET A 1 37.19 9.16 3.95
CA MET A 1 35.81 9.56 3.57
C MET A 1 35.66 11.02 3.95
N SER A 2 35.36 11.94 3.03
CA SER A 2 35.22 13.37 3.36
C SER A 2 34.06 13.57 4.35
N THR A 3 34.15 14.56 5.25
CA THR A 3 33.10 14.91 6.24
C THR A 3 31.71 15.08 5.60
N ASN A 4 31.68 15.48 4.34
CA ASN A 4 30.45 15.70 3.59
C ASN A 4 29.81 14.42 3.05
N LEU A 5 30.61 13.41 2.68
CA LEU A 5 30.07 12.09 2.32
C LEU A 5 29.43 11.42 3.55
N ILE A 6 29.93 11.73 4.75
CA ILE A 6 29.34 11.29 6.03
C ILE A 6 27.96 11.92 6.25
N HIS A 7 27.76 13.20 5.91
CA HIS A 7 26.45 13.85 6.03
C HIS A 7 25.40 13.26 5.08
N ALA A 8 25.76 13.10 3.79
CA ALA A 8 24.87 12.48 2.81
C ALA A 8 24.55 11.02 3.19
N PHE A 9 25.56 10.25 3.62
CA PHE A 9 25.38 8.89 4.10
C PHE A 9 24.53 8.83 5.37
N GLY A 10 24.68 9.79 6.29
CA GLY A 10 23.86 9.91 7.49
C GLY A 10 22.38 10.16 7.17
N ALA A 11 22.10 11.10 6.25
CA ALA A 11 20.75 11.37 5.78
C ALA A 11 20.12 10.15 5.09
N PHE A 12 20.89 9.46 4.23
CA PHE A 12 20.47 8.19 3.65
C PHE A 12 20.17 7.15 4.73
N THR A 13 21.07 6.97 5.70
CA THR A 13 20.92 5.98 6.78
C THR A 13 19.66 6.22 7.61
N VAL A 14 19.39 7.48 7.97
CA VAL A 14 18.17 7.83 8.72
C VAL A 14 16.91 7.54 7.90
N SER A 15 16.89 7.97 6.63
CA SER A 15 15.72 7.77 5.76
C SER A 15 15.47 6.29 5.45
N ILE A 16 16.52 5.51 5.16
CA ILE A 16 16.39 4.09 4.83
C ILE A 16 15.98 3.27 6.05
N VAL A 17 16.44 3.60 7.26
CA VAL A 17 15.97 2.93 8.47
C VAL A 17 14.46 3.09 8.60
N LEU A 18 13.92 4.29 8.39
CA LEU A 18 12.48 4.55 8.49
C LEU A 18 11.65 3.89 7.37
N TYR A 19 12.21 3.77 6.17
CA TYR A 19 11.47 3.27 5.01
C TYR A 19 11.66 1.77 4.75
N ARG A 20 12.77 1.17 5.20
CA ARG A 20 13.14 -0.23 4.95
C ARG A 20 12.00 -1.23 5.16
N PRO A 21 11.20 -1.17 6.23
CA PRO A 21 10.12 -2.13 6.45
C PRO A 21 8.99 -2.05 5.42
N PHE A 22 8.95 -0.96 4.65
CA PHE A 22 7.89 -0.64 3.70
C PHE A 22 8.36 -0.76 2.24
N ILE A 23 9.63 -1.06 2.01
CA ILE A 23 10.19 -1.22 0.66
C ILE A 23 9.44 -2.34 -0.07
N THR A 24 8.88 -2.01 -1.23
CA THR A 24 8.24 -2.98 -2.11
C THR A 24 9.24 -3.59 -3.09
N LYS A 25 8.85 -4.67 -3.77
CA LYS A 25 9.63 -5.23 -4.88
C LYS A 25 9.90 -4.17 -5.97
N LEU A 26 8.90 -3.35 -6.30
CA LEU A 26 9.06 -2.28 -7.29
C LEU A 26 10.10 -1.25 -6.84
N ASP A 27 10.14 -0.92 -5.54
CA ASP A 27 11.12 0.04 -5.02
C ASP A 27 12.56 -0.50 -5.15
N TRP A 28 12.78 -1.81 -4.98
CA TRP A 28 14.09 -2.42 -5.26
C TRP A 28 14.54 -2.19 -6.71
N PHE A 29 13.62 -2.30 -7.67
CA PHE A 29 13.94 -1.98 -9.07
C PHE A 29 14.18 -0.49 -9.29
N LYS A 30 13.44 0.39 -8.61
CA LYS A 30 13.72 1.85 -8.63
C LYS A 30 15.12 2.14 -8.11
N TYR A 31 15.51 1.56 -6.96
CA TYR A 31 16.87 1.70 -6.41
C TYR A 31 17.92 1.22 -7.42
N LEU A 32 17.76 0.00 -7.95
CA LEU A 32 18.72 -0.60 -8.86
C LEU A 32 18.88 0.22 -10.15
N PHE A 33 17.78 0.47 -10.86
CA PHE A 33 17.80 1.15 -12.16
C PHE A 33 18.28 2.58 -12.04
N LEU A 34 17.75 3.36 -11.09
CA LEU A 34 18.12 4.76 -10.94
C LEU A 34 19.53 4.92 -10.42
N THR A 35 19.99 4.05 -9.51
CA THR A 35 21.38 4.09 -9.06
C THR A 35 22.31 3.79 -10.22
N ILE A 36 22.09 2.72 -10.99
CA ILE A 36 22.90 2.38 -12.17
C ILE A 36 22.92 3.54 -13.19
N ALA A 37 21.76 4.11 -13.51
CA ALA A 37 21.67 5.26 -14.40
C ALA A 37 22.51 6.43 -13.90
N SER A 38 22.42 6.74 -12.61
CA SER A 38 23.24 7.77 -11.95
C SER A 38 24.74 7.47 -12.00
N LEU A 39 25.18 6.20 -11.90
CA LEU A 39 26.61 5.84 -12.03
C LEU A 39 27.16 6.15 -13.42
N ILE A 40 26.32 6.11 -14.46
CA ILE A 40 26.70 6.35 -15.86
C ILE A 40 26.66 7.85 -16.20
N THR A 41 25.82 8.63 -15.51
CA THR A 41 25.66 10.09 -15.70
C THR A 41 26.99 10.88 -15.76
N PRO A 42 27.99 10.70 -14.87
CA PRO A 42 29.27 11.40 -14.97
C PRO A 42 30.00 11.21 -16.31
N PHE A 43 29.87 10.03 -16.92
CA PHE A 43 30.52 9.73 -18.20
C PHE A 43 29.82 10.45 -19.35
N CYS A 44 28.48 10.41 -19.37
CA CYS A 44 27.69 11.13 -20.37
C CYS A 44 27.83 12.65 -20.25
N ALA A 45 27.83 13.16 -19.01
CA ALA A 45 27.97 14.58 -18.74
C ALA A 45 29.35 15.11 -19.16
N ARG A 46 30.45 14.36 -18.95
CA ARG A 46 31.77 14.75 -19.43
C ARG A 46 31.83 14.87 -20.95
N VAL A 47 31.27 13.91 -21.68
CA VAL A 47 31.23 13.94 -23.16
C VAL A 47 30.44 15.14 -23.67
N TRP A 48 29.34 15.48 -22.99
CA TRP A 48 28.48 16.59 -23.39
C TRP A 48 29.01 17.97 -22.98
N LEU A 49 29.68 18.08 -21.82
CA LEU A 49 30.30 19.31 -21.33
C LEU A 49 31.67 19.60 -21.99
N SER A 50 32.36 18.58 -22.51
CA SER A 50 33.61 18.78 -23.26
C SER A 50 33.42 19.48 -24.61
N ASP A 51 32.17 19.60 -25.08
CA ASP A 51 31.79 20.35 -26.28
C ASP A 51 31.60 21.87 -26.02
N GLU A 52 31.99 22.39 -24.85
CA GLU A 52 31.99 23.85 -24.65
C GLU A 52 33.03 24.56 -25.55
N PRO A 53 32.62 25.59 -26.32
CA PRO A 53 33.39 26.18 -27.41
C PRO A 53 34.49 27.15 -26.95
N GLN A 54 35.10 26.99 -25.78
CA GLN A 54 36.25 27.82 -25.41
C GLN A 54 37.52 27.49 -26.21
N LYS A 55 37.55 26.37 -26.94
CA LYS A 55 38.61 26.08 -27.92
C LYS A 55 38.27 26.45 -29.36
N GLN A 56 37.02 26.80 -29.68
CA GLN A 56 36.62 27.16 -31.06
C GLN A 56 36.81 28.65 -31.37
N SER A 57 36.95 29.53 -30.38
CA SER A 57 37.10 30.98 -30.62
C SER A 57 38.45 31.38 -31.24
N GLN A 58 39.45 30.51 -31.27
CA GLN A 58 40.71 30.75 -31.99
C GLN A 58 40.76 30.12 -33.40
N LEU A 59 39.78 29.28 -33.76
CA LEU A 59 39.76 28.57 -35.05
C LEU A 59 38.55 28.95 -35.93
N ALA A 60 37.81 30.00 -35.58
CA ALA A 60 36.63 30.46 -36.31
C ALA A 60 36.91 31.68 -37.22
N SER A 61 38.12 31.78 -37.77
CA SER A 61 38.47 32.81 -38.78
C SER A 61 38.55 32.27 -40.20
N ASN A 62 38.37 30.97 -40.44
CA ASN A 62 38.36 30.41 -41.79
C ASN A 62 37.43 29.20 -41.91
N THR A 63 36.65 29.21 -42.98
CA THR A 63 35.89 28.12 -43.63
C THR A 63 34.38 28.03 -43.42
N THR A 64 33.77 27.76 -44.57
CA THR A 64 32.39 27.87 -45.05
C THR A 64 31.49 26.67 -44.69
N GLU A 65 30.19 26.93 -44.74
CA GLU A 65 29.00 26.05 -44.69
C GLU A 65 29.16 24.54 -45.03
N TYR A 66 28.52 23.66 -44.23
CA TYR A 66 27.54 22.59 -44.60
C TYR A 66 27.19 21.62 -43.40
N PRO A 67 26.14 20.74 -43.46
CA PRO A 67 25.09 20.65 -42.44
C PRO A 67 25.03 19.36 -41.59
N LEU A 68 24.14 19.37 -40.57
CA LEU A 68 23.56 18.27 -39.78
C LEU A 68 24.28 16.90 -39.80
N GLY A 69 25.01 16.61 -38.71
CA GLY A 69 25.45 15.26 -38.35
C GLY A 69 25.75 15.19 -36.85
N TRP A 70 25.14 14.23 -36.15
CA TRP A 70 25.40 13.96 -34.73
C TRP A 70 26.85 13.46 -34.54
N PRO A 71 27.67 14.01 -33.63
CA PRO A 71 29.02 13.53 -33.45
C PRO A 71 29.07 12.43 -32.39
N LEU A 72 29.12 11.18 -32.84
CA LEU A 72 30.09 10.24 -32.29
C LEU A 72 31.23 10.23 -33.31
N TYR A 73 32.48 10.33 -32.87
CA TYR A 73 33.73 10.45 -33.63
C TYR A 73 34.19 11.87 -33.99
N TYR A 74 35.34 12.26 -33.42
CA TYR A 74 36.11 13.45 -33.81
C TYR A 74 37.37 12.98 -34.57
N LEU A 75 37.52 13.41 -35.82
CA LEU A 75 38.78 13.33 -36.58
C LEU A 75 39.37 14.75 -36.60
N SER A 76 40.49 14.95 -35.92
CA SER A 76 41.23 16.22 -35.95
C SER A 76 42.04 16.32 -37.25
N PRO A 77 42.00 17.43 -37.99
CA PRO A 77 42.87 17.67 -39.13
C PRO A 77 44.19 18.28 -38.62
N ASP A 78 44.98 17.47 -37.90
CA ASP A 78 46.41 17.75 -37.75
C ASP A 78 47.18 16.71 -38.56
N THR A 79 48.25 17.15 -39.21
CA THR A 79 49.05 16.45 -40.23
C THR A 79 49.79 15.19 -39.73
N THR A 80 49.34 14.57 -38.64
CA THR A 80 49.77 13.25 -38.22
C THR A 80 48.55 12.39 -37.87
N ASN A 81 48.27 11.38 -38.70
CA ASN A 81 47.26 10.33 -38.51
C ASN A 81 47.47 9.57 -37.18
N ARG A 82 47.06 10.15 -36.04
CA ARG A 82 46.97 9.44 -34.77
C ARG A 82 45.54 9.47 -34.27
N ILE A 83 44.88 8.32 -34.41
CA ILE A 83 43.61 8.01 -33.75
C ILE A 83 43.86 8.03 -32.25
N HIS A 84 43.30 9.01 -31.53
CA HIS A 84 43.29 9.01 -30.08
C HIS A 84 42.27 7.98 -29.59
N TYR A 85 42.74 6.76 -29.31
CA TYR A 85 41.98 5.79 -28.54
C TYR A 85 41.82 6.34 -27.11
N ILE A 86 40.58 6.57 -26.66
CA ILE A 86 40.30 6.70 -25.24
C ILE A 86 40.50 5.29 -24.65
N HIS A 87 41.68 5.04 -24.07
CA HIS A 87 41.94 3.81 -23.36
C HIS A 87 40.98 3.71 -22.15
N PRO A 88 40.22 2.61 -21.99
CA PRO A 88 39.36 2.38 -20.82
C PRO A 88 40.12 2.53 -19.49
N ASP A 89 41.42 2.25 -19.49
CA ASP A 89 42.28 2.29 -18.31
C ASP A 89 42.44 3.70 -17.73
N ARG A 90 42.29 4.77 -18.53
CA ARG A 90 42.36 6.16 -18.05
C ARG A 90 41.05 6.66 -17.42
N LEU A 91 39.92 6.03 -17.71
CA LEU A 91 38.62 6.40 -17.15
C LEU A 91 38.50 6.00 -15.67
N PHE A 92 39.17 4.94 -15.25
CA PHE A 92 39.14 4.43 -13.87
C PHE A 92 40.38 4.83 -13.04
N SER A 93 41.41 5.43 -13.67
CA SER A 93 42.64 5.83 -12.98
C SER A 93 42.61 7.26 -12.40
N GLU A 94 41.54 8.02 -12.62
CA GLU A 94 41.38 9.39 -12.10
C GLU A 94 40.85 9.37 -10.65
N PRO A 95 41.63 9.81 -9.64
CA PRO A 95 41.29 9.66 -8.21
C PRO A 95 40.03 10.43 -7.77
N ILE A 96 39.48 11.32 -8.61
CA ILE A 96 38.35 12.20 -8.31
C ILE A 96 36.99 11.53 -8.64
N LEU A 97 36.96 10.54 -9.55
CA LEU A 97 35.70 10.03 -10.11
C LEU A 97 34.93 9.08 -9.14
N LEU A 98 35.64 8.25 -8.37
CA LEU A 98 34.99 7.27 -7.50
C LEU A 98 34.18 7.90 -6.34
N PRO A 99 34.70 8.90 -5.59
CA PRO A 99 33.92 9.59 -4.56
C PRO A 99 32.67 10.28 -5.12
N ASP A 100 32.78 10.87 -6.32
CA ASP A 100 31.70 11.55 -7.04
C ASP A 100 30.58 10.58 -7.44
N ILE A 101 30.94 9.38 -7.92
CA ILE A 101 30.01 8.30 -8.23
C ILE A 101 29.27 7.82 -6.98
N ILE A 102 30.00 7.59 -5.87
CA ILE A 102 29.42 7.14 -4.60
C ILE A 102 28.46 8.20 -4.05
N PHE A 103 28.83 9.47 -4.11
CA PHE A 103 27.97 10.56 -3.66
C PHE A 103 26.65 10.60 -4.43
N LEU A 104 26.71 10.53 -5.77
CA LEU A 104 25.51 10.55 -6.61
C LEU A 104 24.62 9.32 -6.37
N ALA A 105 25.22 8.15 -6.14
CA ALA A 105 24.49 6.94 -5.73
C ALA A 105 23.76 7.14 -4.40
N ILE A 106 24.41 7.76 -3.40
CA ILE A 106 23.79 8.06 -2.09
C ILE A 106 22.63 9.05 -2.24
N ILE A 107 22.80 10.13 -3.02
CA ILE A 107 21.72 11.10 -3.26
C ILE A 107 20.57 10.45 -4.03
N THR A 108 20.86 9.60 -5.00
CA THR A 108 19.85 8.83 -5.74
C THR A 108 19.07 7.91 -4.80
N ALA A 109 19.76 7.12 -3.99
CA ALA A 109 19.14 6.23 -3.02
C ALA A 109 18.32 7.02 -1.98
N THR A 110 18.82 8.16 -1.49
CA THR A 110 18.07 9.06 -0.61
C THR A 110 16.79 9.56 -1.28
N THR A 111 16.88 9.93 -2.56
CA THR A 111 15.74 10.43 -3.34
C THR A 111 14.66 9.36 -3.50
N VAL A 112 15.04 8.15 -3.90
CA VAL A 112 14.10 7.01 -3.99
C VAL A 112 13.46 6.71 -2.64
N THR A 113 14.25 6.74 -1.56
CA THR A 113 13.79 6.48 -0.19
C THR A 113 12.76 7.52 0.27
N VAL A 114 13.09 8.80 0.14
CA VAL A 114 12.20 9.90 0.55
C VAL A 114 10.93 9.90 -0.30
N CYS A 115 11.04 9.69 -1.62
CA CYS A 115 9.90 9.59 -2.52
C CYS A 115 8.97 8.44 -2.12
N GLY A 116 9.52 7.25 -1.86
CA GLY A 116 8.76 6.09 -1.39
C GLY A 116 8.06 6.34 -0.06
N LEU A 117 8.77 6.95 0.91
CA LEU A 117 8.22 7.26 2.24
C LEU A 117 7.05 8.25 2.17
N LEU A 118 7.14 9.29 1.35
CA LEU A 118 6.09 10.32 1.25
C LEU A 118 4.90 9.87 0.38
N SER A 119 5.14 9.06 -0.65
CA SER A 119 4.10 8.64 -1.61
C SER A 119 3.20 7.50 -1.12
N ARG A 120 3.69 6.64 -0.20
CA ARG A 120 3.00 5.41 0.27
C ARG A 120 1.63 5.63 0.92
N TRP A 121 1.42 6.77 1.57
CA TRP A 121 0.25 7.00 2.43
C TRP A 121 -1.05 7.26 1.67
N GLN A 122 -0.97 7.39 0.35
CA GLN A 122 -2.12 7.56 -0.54
C GLN A 122 -2.13 6.44 -1.57
N PHE A 123 -3.31 6.09 -2.08
CA PHE A 123 -3.38 5.25 -3.27
C PHE A 123 -2.90 6.07 -4.47
N ALA A 124 -2.04 5.52 -5.32
CA ALA A 124 -1.63 6.21 -6.53
C ALA A 124 -2.84 6.38 -7.47
N ILE A 125 -3.67 5.34 -7.59
CA ILE A 125 -4.79 5.30 -8.54
C ILE A 125 -5.85 6.40 -8.33
N ILE A 126 -6.06 6.91 -7.10
CA ILE A 126 -7.03 8.00 -6.85
C ILE A 126 -6.61 9.36 -7.45
N HIS A 127 -5.37 9.46 -7.93
CA HIS A 127 -4.86 10.62 -8.65
C HIS A 127 -5.04 10.49 -10.18
N VAL A 128 -5.47 9.33 -10.67
CA VAL A 128 -5.94 9.15 -12.05
C VAL A 128 -7.41 9.54 -12.07
N ARG A 129 -7.81 10.44 -12.97
CA ARG A 129 -9.19 10.97 -13.02
C ARG A 129 -9.80 10.77 -14.41
N PRO A 130 -10.53 9.66 -14.63
CA PRO A 130 -11.17 9.41 -15.91
C PRO A 130 -12.27 10.43 -16.26
N ASP A 131 -12.86 11.05 -15.24
CA ASP A 131 -13.85 12.13 -15.33
C ASP A 131 -13.24 13.52 -15.57
N CYS A 132 -11.91 13.62 -15.73
CA CYS A 132 -11.28 14.93 -15.90
C CYS A 132 -11.57 15.55 -17.29
N ASN A 133 -11.51 16.87 -17.34
CA ASN A 133 -11.66 17.60 -18.60
C ASN A 133 -10.57 17.13 -19.61
N PRO A 134 -10.96 16.60 -20.79
CA PRO A 134 -10.01 16.11 -21.79
C PRO A 134 -8.99 17.16 -22.22
N VAL A 135 -9.38 18.44 -22.25
CA VAL A 135 -8.48 19.56 -22.56
C VAL A 135 -7.40 19.71 -21.49
N PHE A 136 -7.75 19.59 -20.21
CA PHE A 136 -6.77 19.64 -19.13
C PHE A 136 -5.77 18.47 -19.22
N SER A 137 -6.26 17.26 -19.49
CA SER A 137 -5.42 16.08 -19.71
C SER A 137 -4.46 16.30 -20.88
N ALA A 138 -4.97 16.76 -22.04
CA ALA A 138 -4.17 17.02 -23.23
C ALA A 138 -3.13 18.13 -23.01
N LEU A 139 -3.48 19.23 -22.34
CA LEU A 139 -2.56 20.32 -22.04
C LEU A 139 -1.40 19.86 -21.14
N THR A 140 -1.71 19.18 -20.04
CA THR A 140 -0.70 18.72 -19.08
C THR A 140 0.17 17.60 -19.64
N ARG A 141 -0.34 16.82 -20.58
CA ARG A 141 0.40 15.76 -21.28
C ARG A 141 1.28 16.30 -22.41
N HIS A 142 0.70 17.03 -23.36
CA HIS A 142 1.37 17.43 -24.59
C HIS A 142 2.09 18.77 -24.48
N VAL A 143 1.43 19.82 -23.96
CA VAL A 143 2.04 21.16 -23.92
C VAL A 143 3.23 21.18 -22.97
N LEU A 144 3.08 20.63 -21.76
CA LEU A 144 4.18 20.56 -20.80
C LEU A 144 5.36 19.75 -21.35
N SER A 145 5.08 18.64 -22.04
CA SER A 145 6.10 17.82 -22.70
C SER A 145 6.85 18.59 -23.79
N ILE A 146 6.13 19.23 -24.71
CA ILE A 146 6.71 20.03 -25.80
C ILE A 146 7.55 21.17 -25.25
N VAL A 147 7.08 21.87 -24.22
CA VAL A 147 7.82 22.97 -23.58
C VAL A 147 9.14 22.44 -22.99
N LEU A 148 9.12 21.35 -22.23
CA LEU A 148 10.34 20.78 -21.62
C LEU A 148 11.33 20.23 -22.65
N VAL A 149 10.84 19.57 -23.71
CA VAL A 149 11.71 19.11 -24.80
C VAL A 149 12.32 20.30 -25.54
N SER A 150 11.51 21.33 -25.84
CA SER A 150 11.97 22.55 -26.52
C SER A 150 12.98 23.32 -25.68
N LEU A 151 12.79 23.36 -24.36
CA LEU A 151 13.77 23.92 -23.42
C LEU A 151 15.10 23.17 -23.52
N GLY A 152 15.11 21.84 -23.51
CA GLY A 152 16.35 21.05 -23.66
C GLY A 152 17.10 21.28 -24.98
N VAL A 153 16.37 21.55 -26.07
CA VAL A 153 16.95 21.75 -27.42
C VAL A 153 17.37 23.20 -27.67
N SER A 154 16.67 24.18 -27.09
CA SER A 154 16.93 25.60 -27.34
C SER A 154 18.15 26.12 -26.58
N ARG A 155 19.00 26.93 -27.24
CA ARG A 155 20.08 27.71 -26.59
C ARG A 155 19.52 28.97 -25.93
N HIS A 156 18.53 28.82 -25.06
CA HIS A 156 17.90 29.96 -24.39
C HIS A 156 18.74 30.45 -23.19
N PRO A 157 18.90 31.76 -22.96
CA PRO A 157 19.69 32.31 -21.84
C PRO A 157 19.19 31.92 -20.43
N LEU A 158 17.93 31.50 -20.31
CA LEU A 158 17.35 30.98 -19.05
C LEU A 158 17.92 29.61 -18.66
N LEU A 159 18.76 29.00 -19.50
CA LEU A 159 19.27 27.63 -19.37
C LEU A 159 20.81 27.59 -19.31
N ASP A 160 21.45 28.54 -18.63
CA ASP A 160 22.88 28.43 -18.25
C ASP A 160 23.16 27.33 -17.21
N TYR A 161 22.15 26.50 -16.91
CA TYR A 161 22.21 25.34 -16.02
C TYR A 161 22.34 24.05 -16.85
N PRO A 162 23.53 23.43 -16.91
CA PRO A 162 23.79 22.31 -17.81
C PRO A 162 22.96 21.06 -17.48
N VAL A 163 22.69 20.79 -16.20
CA VAL A 163 21.97 19.58 -15.78
C VAL A 163 20.49 19.72 -16.08
N LEU A 164 19.91 20.89 -15.80
CA LEU A 164 18.54 21.18 -16.16
C LEU A 164 18.33 21.00 -17.67
N ARG A 165 19.24 21.53 -18.51
CA ARG A 165 19.15 21.38 -19.96
C ARG A 165 19.18 19.92 -20.40
N LEU A 166 20.11 19.13 -19.85
CA LEU A 166 20.26 17.70 -20.16
C LEU A 166 19.02 16.90 -19.75
N LEU A 167 18.43 17.19 -18.59
CA LEU A 167 17.31 16.42 -18.05
C LEU A 167 15.94 16.89 -18.55
N SER A 168 15.84 18.10 -19.11
CA SER A 168 14.57 18.66 -19.60
C SER A 168 13.85 17.76 -20.63
N PRO A 169 14.52 17.16 -21.64
CA PRO A 169 13.87 16.21 -22.54
C PRO A 169 13.34 14.96 -21.83
N VAL A 170 14.07 14.45 -20.83
CA VAL A 170 13.64 13.30 -20.02
C VAL A 170 12.39 13.66 -19.21
N MET A 171 12.38 14.81 -18.55
CA MET A 171 11.20 15.33 -17.86
C MET A 171 10.03 15.52 -18.84
N GLY A 172 10.29 15.97 -20.06
CA GLY A 172 9.29 16.10 -21.12
C GLY A 172 8.64 14.77 -21.50
N VAL A 173 9.43 13.69 -21.68
CA VAL A 173 8.90 12.33 -21.93
C VAL A 173 8.07 11.85 -20.74
N LEU A 174 8.56 12.06 -19.51
CA LEU A 174 7.82 11.70 -18.30
C LEU A 174 6.48 12.45 -18.20
N CYS A 175 6.43 13.73 -18.54
CA CYS A 175 5.20 14.52 -18.61
C CYS A 175 4.25 14.02 -19.71
N TYR A 176 4.77 13.57 -20.85
CA TYR A 176 3.94 12.93 -21.88
C TYR A 176 3.30 11.63 -21.37
N MET A 177 3.95 10.91 -20.45
CA MET A 177 3.41 9.67 -19.90
C MET A 177 2.47 9.91 -18.72
N SER A 178 2.80 10.85 -17.83
CA SER A 178 2.18 10.98 -16.50
C SER A 178 1.88 12.43 -16.10
N GLY A 179 1.80 13.36 -17.05
CA GLY A 179 1.61 14.80 -16.80
C GLY A 179 0.42 15.14 -15.88
N PRO A 180 -0.82 14.71 -16.19
CA PRO A 180 -1.98 14.96 -15.34
C PRO A 180 -1.78 14.43 -13.91
N PHE A 181 -1.23 13.22 -13.79
CA PHE A 181 -0.90 12.57 -12.53
C PHE A 181 0.11 13.38 -11.71
N PHE A 182 1.16 13.91 -12.33
CA PHE A 182 2.14 14.77 -11.66
C PHE A 182 1.53 16.05 -11.12
N VAL A 183 0.68 16.72 -11.91
CA VAL A 183 0.03 17.96 -11.49
C VAL A 183 -0.85 17.73 -10.26
N ARG A 184 -1.57 16.61 -10.18
CA ARG A 184 -2.39 16.27 -9.01
C ARG A 184 -1.56 15.86 -7.78
N ARG A 185 -0.36 15.30 -7.99
CA ARG A 185 0.58 14.92 -6.92
C ARG A 185 1.69 15.94 -6.65
N TRP A 186 1.54 17.18 -7.10
CA TRP A 186 2.61 18.19 -7.05
C TRP A 186 3.22 18.37 -5.65
N LYS A 187 2.42 18.32 -4.58
CA LYS A 187 2.91 18.46 -3.19
C LYS A 187 3.92 17.38 -2.83
N VAL A 188 3.60 16.12 -3.15
CA VAL A 188 4.48 14.97 -2.85
C VAL A 188 5.72 15.04 -3.72
N ILE A 189 5.58 15.41 -4.99
CA ILE A 189 6.70 15.56 -5.93
C ILE A 189 7.66 16.65 -5.43
N CYS A 190 7.16 17.87 -5.16
CA CYS A 190 7.99 18.98 -4.69
C CYS A 190 8.72 18.67 -3.38
N LEU A 191 8.03 18.06 -2.39
CA LEU A 191 8.66 17.68 -1.12
C LEU A 191 9.72 16.58 -1.31
N SER A 192 9.42 15.58 -2.15
CA SER A 192 10.34 14.47 -2.42
C SER A 192 11.56 14.90 -3.23
N SER A 193 11.46 15.98 -4.02
CA SER A 193 12.60 16.57 -4.74
C SER A 193 13.42 17.48 -3.84
N GLY A 194 12.75 18.30 -3.02
CA GLY A 194 13.37 19.35 -2.22
C GLY A 194 14.24 18.81 -1.07
N ILE A 195 13.78 17.78 -0.35
CA ILE A 195 14.53 17.21 0.78
C ILE A 195 15.89 16.64 0.33
N PRO A 196 15.97 15.74 -0.68
CA PRO A 196 17.25 15.22 -1.16
C PRO A 196 18.10 16.30 -1.85
N ALA A 197 17.49 17.28 -2.54
CA ALA A 197 18.24 18.39 -3.13
C ALA A 197 18.94 19.22 -2.06
N LEU A 198 18.26 19.49 -0.94
CA LEU A 198 18.86 20.20 0.20
C LEU A 198 20.02 19.40 0.79
N VAL A 199 19.86 18.08 0.96
CA VAL A 199 20.93 17.19 1.42
C VAL A 199 22.13 17.24 0.46
N ALA A 200 21.88 17.21 -0.85
CA ALA A 200 22.91 17.27 -1.87
C ALA A 200 23.66 18.61 -1.84
N ILE A 201 22.94 19.73 -1.83
CA ILE A 201 23.49 21.09 -1.77
C ILE A 201 24.35 21.27 -0.52
N VAL A 202 23.83 20.91 0.66
CA VAL A 202 24.56 21.03 1.93
C VAL A 202 25.83 20.17 1.91
N SER A 203 25.76 18.98 1.32
CA SER A 203 26.88 18.05 1.25
C SER A 203 27.87 18.37 0.11
N SER A 204 27.48 19.14 -0.92
CA SER A 204 28.38 19.52 -2.01
C SER A 204 29.24 20.74 -1.67
N PHE A 205 28.90 21.51 -0.62
CA PHE A 205 29.72 22.65 -0.19
C PHE A 205 31.14 22.19 0.23
N ASN A 206 32.16 22.79 -0.38
CA ASN A 206 33.58 22.59 -0.07
C ASN A 206 34.17 21.20 -0.42
N VAL A 207 33.56 20.42 -1.31
CA VAL A 207 34.16 19.18 -1.84
C VAL A 207 34.85 19.46 -3.18
N PRO A 208 36.14 19.17 -3.36
CA PRO A 208 36.75 19.15 -4.69
C PRO A 208 36.22 17.93 -5.47
N GLY A 209 35.52 18.16 -6.57
CA GLY A 209 34.89 17.13 -7.41
C GLY A 209 34.20 17.75 -8.63
N GLN A 210 33.69 16.95 -9.56
CA GLN A 210 33.00 17.47 -10.75
C GLN A 210 31.67 18.15 -10.44
N TRP A 211 31.06 17.78 -9.30
CA TRP A 211 29.71 18.19 -8.91
C TRP A 211 29.66 19.38 -7.96
N SER A 212 30.81 19.89 -7.51
CA SER A 212 30.87 21.14 -6.75
C SER A 212 30.56 22.38 -7.58
N THR A 213 30.53 22.23 -8.91
CA THR A 213 30.12 23.24 -9.88
C THR A 213 28.60 23.27 -10.11
N TRP A 214 27.86 22.26 -9.64
CA TRP A 214 26.41 22.23 -9.79
C TRP A 214 25.74 23.30 -8.94
N SER A 215 24.86 24.08 -9.58
CA SER A 215 24.03 25.05 -8.89
C SER A 215 22.95 24.37 -8.05
N ALA A 216 22.29 25.14 -7.18
CA ALA A 216 21.09 24.66 -6.49
C ALA A 216 19.99 24.21 -7.47
N ILE A 217 19.88 24.87 -8.63
CA ILE A 217 18.91 24.53 -9.69
C ILE A 217 19.26 23.18 -10.32
N ASP A 218 20.54 22.90 -10.55
CA ASP A 218 20.97 21.60 -11.09
C ASP A 218 20.63 20.45 -10.14
N TRP A 219 20.87 20.62 -8.83
CA TRP A 219 20.50 19.63 -7.83
C TRP A 219 18.99 19.40 -7.75
N VAL A 220 18.19 20.46 -7.76
CA VAL A 220 16.73 20.36 -7.78
C VAL A 220 16.23 19.69 -9.05
N SER A 221 16.85 19.97 -10.21
CA SER A 221 16.48 19.36 -11.49
C SER A 221 16.79 17.87 -11.51
N PHE A 222 17.96 17.49 -10.99
CA PHE A 222 18.38 16.10 -10.84
C PHE A 222 17.42 15.31 -9.94
N THR A 223 17.18 15.77 -8.72
CA THR A 223 16.29 15.06 -7.79
C THR A 223 14.85 15.06 -8.28
N SER A 224 14.38 16.14 -8.92
CA SER A 224 13.04 16.18 -9.53
C SER A 224 12.87 15.18 -10.65
N THR A 225 13.89 14.98 -11.49
CA THR A 225 13.84 13.96 -12.54
C THR A 225 13.73 12.56 -11.93
N LEU A 226 14.53 12.24 -10.91
CA LEU A 226 14.44 10.95 -10.20
C LEU A 226 13.06 10.73 -9.57
N VAL A 227 12.51 11.76 -8.91
CA VAL A 227 11.17 11.72 -8.30
C VAL A 227 10.08 11.54 -9.35
N MET A 228 10.19 12.21 -10.51
CA MET A 228 9.26 12.04 -11.62
C MET A 228 9.32 10.62 -12.20
N VAL A 229 10.51 10.02 -12.33
CA VAL A 229 10.63 8.60 -12.73
C VAL A 229 9.95 7.68 -11.71
N CYS A 230 10.19 7.89 -10.41
CA CYS A 230 9.53 7.09 -9.37
C CYS A 230 8.01 7.20 -9.44
N ASN A 231 7.48 8.42 -9.62
CA ASN A 231 6.04 8.66 -9.70
C ASN A 231 5.43 8.15 -11.02
N ALA A 232 6.17 8.19 -12.14
CA ALA A 232 5.73 7.60 -13.40
C ALA A 232 5.60 6.08 -13.29
N LEU A 233 6.55 5.42 -12.62
CA LEU A 233 6.46 3.99 -12.34
C LEU A 233 5.29 3.66 -11.41
N ASP A 234 5.05 4.46 -10.36
CA ASP A 234 3.87 4.29 -9.49
C ASP A 234 2.56 4.48 -10.26
N HIS A 235 2.52 5.42 -11.21
CA HIS A 235 1.36 5.69 -12.06
C HIS A 235 1.06 4.51 -12.99
N ILE A 236 2.10 4.00 -13.67
CA ILE A 236 2.02 2.83 -14.55
C ILE A 236 1.58 1.61 -13.74
N ASP A 237 2.20 1.37 -12.59
CA ASP A 237 1.86 0.25 -11.70
C ASP A 237 0.40 0.33 -11.23
N ALA A 238 -0.08 1.52 -10.89
CA ALA A 238 -1.47 1.74 -10.51
C ALA A 238 -2.45 1.41 -11.65
N ILE A 239 -2.18 1.88 -12.87
CA ILE A 239 -3.02 1.57 -14.04
C ILE A 239 -2.96 0.07 -14.37
N LEU A 240 -1.77 -0.54 -14.32
CA LEU A 240 -1.58 -1.95 -14.59
C LEU A 240 -2.43 -2.83 -13.65
N ASN A 241 -2.51 -2.46 -12.38
CA ASN A 241 -3.26 -3.18 -11.36
C ASN A 241 -4.77 -2.91 -11.42
N MET A 242 -5.20 -1.69 -11.75
CA MET A 242 -6.62 -1.31 -11.82
C MET A 242 -7.27 -1.73 -13.15
N TYR A 243 -6.53 -1.67 -14.25
CA TYR A 243 -7.00 -1.93 -15.62
C TYR A 243 -6.16 -3.02 -16.31
N PRO A 244 -6.09 -4.24 -15.74
CA PRO A 244 -5.25 -5.31 -16.27
C PRO A 244 -5.59 -5.74 -17.71
N TYR A 245 -6.85 -5.56 -18.13
CA TYR A 245 -7.33 -5.91 -19.46
C TYR A 245 -6.64 -5.13 -20.59
N LEU A 246 -6.07 -3.95 -20.30
CA LEU A 246 -5.26 -3.18 -21.26
C LEU A 246 -4.04 -3.98 -21.75
N ILE A 247 -3.59 -4.94 -20.93
CA ILE A 247 -2.44 -5.78 -21.24
C ILE A 247 -2.89 -7.16 -21.72
N THR A 248 -3.70 -7.86 -20.92
CA THR A 248 -4.08 -9.26 -21.18
C THR A 248 -5.34 -9.65 -20.41
N ALA A 249 -6.13 -10.57 -20.98
CA ALA A 249 -7.25 -11.22 -20.30
C ALA A 249 -6.86 -12.60 -19.72
N ASN A 250 -5.64 -13.10 -19.95
CA ASN A 250 -5.23 -14.43 -19.51
C ASN A 250 -4.98 -14.46 -17.99
N PRO A 251 -5.75 -15.23 -17.19
CA PRO A 251 -5.65 -15.22 -15.72
C PRO A 251 -4.27 -15.65 -15.19
N THR A 252 -3.57 -16.54 -15.90
CA THR A 252 -2.24 -17.02 -15.50
C THR A 252 -1.20 -15.93 -15.69
N VAL A 253 -1.27 -15.20 -16.81
CA VAL A 253 -0.38 -14.06 -17.07
C VAL A 253 -0.67 -12.94 -16.07
N LEU A 254 -1.95 -12.65 -15.79
CA LEU A 254 -2.36 -11.65 -14.80
C LEU A 254 -1.81 -11.92 -13.40
N ALA A 255 -1.81 -13.18 -12.97
CA ALA A 255 -1.22 -13.58 -11.69
C ALA A 255 0.29 -13.32 -11.64
N ARG A 256 1.03 -13.69 -12.71
CA ARG A 256 2.49 -13.45 -12.79
C ARG A 256 2.82 -11.97 -12.89
N MET A 257 1.96 -11.17 -13.52
CA MET A 257 2.07 -9.71 -13.59
C MET A 257 1.90 -9.02 -12.23
N GLN A 258 1.50 -9.69 -11.15
CA GLN A 258 1.42 -9.03 -9.84
C GLN A 258 2.79 -8.78 -9.20
N SER A 259 3.87 -9.37 -9.74
CA SER A 259 5.22 -9.23 -9.17
C SER A 259 6.21 -8.57 -10.13
N PRO A 260 6.85 -7.46 -9.75
CA PRO A 260 7.93 -6.84 -10.54
C PRO A 260 9.15 -7.74 -10.79
N THR A 261 9.25 -8.88 -10.12
CA THR A 261 10.30 -9.87 -10.34
C THR A 261 10.06 -10.75 -11.56
N THR A 262 8.88 -10.70 -12.17
CA THR A 262 8.55 -11.50 -13.37
C THR A 262 8.80 -10.70 -14.64
N ILE A 263 9.07 -11.41 -15.73
CA ILE A 263 9.21 -10.78 -17.05
C ILE A 263 7.86 -10.27 -17.56
N GLU A 264 6.76 -10.96 -17.23
CA GLU A 264 5.40 -10.57 -17.62
C GLU A 264 5.03 -9.19 -17.09
N TYR A 265 5.44 -8.84 -15.86
CA TYR A 265 5.25 -7.49 -15.33
C TYR A 265 5.89 -6.44 -16.23
N TRP A 266 7.17 -6.60 -16.56
CA TRP A 266 7.92 -5.64 -17.37
C TRP A 266 7.46 -5.60 -18.82
N CYS A 267 7.03 -6.73 -19.39
CA CYS A 267 6.34 -6.75 -20.68
C CYS A 267 5.02 -5.97 -20.63
N GLY A 268 4.25 -6.09 -19.54
CA GLY A 268 3.03 -5.30 -19.31
C GLY A 268 3.32 -3.82 -19.19
N VAL A 269 4.34 -3.43 -18.41
CA VAL A 269 4.84 -2.06 -18.30
C VAL A 269 5.23 -1.52 -19.68
N ALA A 270 6.05 -2.24 -20.46
CA ALA A 270 6.49 -1.80 -21.78
C ALA A 270 5.30 -1.64 -22.76
N LYS A 271 4.35 -2.58 -22.74
CA LYS A 271 3.13 -2.50 -23.55
C LYS A 271 2.29 -1.29 -23.15
N LEU A 272 2.12 -1.02 -21.86
CA LEU A 272 1.38 0.17 -21.40
C LEU A 272 2.07 1.46 -21.82
N ILE A 273 3.41 1.55 -21.69
CA ILE A 273 4.18 2.73 -22.10
C ILE A 273 4.00 2.98 -23.61
N SER A 274 4.05 1.93 -24.43
CA SER A 274 3.90 2.05 -25.89
C SER A 274 2.52 2.55 -26.34
N HIS A 275 1.48 2.30 -25.55
CA HIS A 275 0.09 2.65 -25.84
C HIS A 275 -0.58 3.27 -24.62
N MET A 276 0.06 4.29 -24.03
CA MET A 276 -0.41 4.89 -22.78
C MET A 276 -1.74 5.63 -23.01
N PRO A 277 -2.87 5.16 -22.44
CA PRO A 277 -4.19 5.74 -22.69
C PRO A 277 -4.26 7.18 -22.15
N SER A 278 -5.17 8.01 -22.70
CA SER A 278 -5.57 9.20 -21.96
C SER A 278 -6.39 8.77 -20.74
N GLU A 279 -6.33 9.52 -19.64
CA GLU A 279 -7.15 9.20 -18.47
C GLU A 279 -8.64 9.17 -18.82
N SER A 280 -9.08 10.06 -19.73
CA SER A 280 -10.44 10.12 -20.26
C SER A 280 -10.90 8.87 -21.01
N ASP A 281 -9.96 8.04 -21.45
CA ASP A 281 -10.25 6.80 -22.19
C ASP A 281 -10.44 5.61 -21.23
N LEU A 282 -10.13 5.79 -19.94
CA LEU A 282 -10.27 4.75 -18.92
C LEU A 282 -11.73 4.71 -18.41
N PRO A 283 -12.27 3.52 -18.12
CA PRO A 283 -13.55 3.41 -17.43
C PRO A 283 -13.52 4.08 -16.05
N PHE A 284 -14.55 4.88 -15.75
CA PHE A 284 -14.69 5.58 -14.48
C PHE A 284 -15.04 4.64 -13.31
N GLY A 285 -15.77 3.56 -13.59
CA GLY A 285 -16.34 2.63 -12.60
C GLY A 285 -15.35 2.12 -11.54
N PRO A 286 -14.20 1.53 -11.91
CA PRO A 286 -13.27 0.95 -10.94
C PRO A 286 -12.74 1.94 -9.88
N ILE A 287 -12.44 3.17 -10.29
CA ILE A 287 -11.92 4.21 -9.38
C ILE A 287 -13.04 4.75 -8.51
N SER A 288 -14.21 5.01 -9.09
CA SER A 288 -15.38 5.48 -8.35
C SER A 288 -15.86 4.48 -7.29
N ASP A 289 -15.90 3.19 -7.65
CA ASP A 289 -16.28 2.12 -6.75
C ASP A 289 -15.27 1.97 -5.59
N LEU A 290 -13.96 2.12 -5.87
CA LEU A 290 -12.92 2.15 -4.83
C LEU A 290 -13.07 3.36 -3.90
N GLU A 291 -13.30 4.56 -4.43
CA GLU A 291 -13.55 5.76 -3.62
C GLU A 291 -14.78 5.58 -2.71
N THR A 292 -15.83 4.97 -3.24
CA THR A 292 -17.05 4.62 -2.50
C THR A 292 -16.77 3.60 -1.41
N ALA A 293 -16.03 2.53 -1.70
CA ALA A 293 -15.61 1.54 -0.71
C ALA A 293 -14.82 2.19 0.46
N ILE A 294 -13.86 3.08 0.15
CA ILE A 294 -13.07 3.80 1.17
C ILE A 294 -13.96 4.70 2.04
N ARG A 295 -14.96 5.36 1.42
CA ARG A 295 -15.94 6.22 2.09
C ARG A 295 -16.83 5.42 3.03
N LEU A 296 -17.43 4.33 2.53
CA LEU A 296 -18.36 3.46 3.28
C LEU A 296 -17.71 2.83 4.51
N LEU A 297 -16.44 2.41 4.43
CA LEU A 297 -15.72 1.90 5.59
C LEU A 297 -15.64 2.92 6.75
N GLY A 298 -15.77 4.21 6.45
CA GLY A 298 -16.13 5.24 7.44
C GLY A 298 -15.21 5.32 8.68
N PRO A 299 -15.72 5.87 9.80
CA PRO A 299 -15.05 5.88 11.10
C PRO A 299 -15.06 4.53 11.84
N ALA A 300 -16.03 3.65 11.55
CA ALA A 300 -16.17 2.34 12.17
C ALA A 300 -14.94 1.45 11.90
N SER A 301 -14.29 1.66 10.75
CA SER A 301 -13.11 0.90 10.31
C SER A 301 -11.78 1.60 10.62
N ARG A 302 -11.71 2.52 11.59
CA ARG A 302 -10.46 3.25 11.93
C ARG A 302 -9.30 2.32 12.29
N SER A 303 -9.57 1.24 13.01
CA SER A 303 -8.56 0.23 13.34
C SER A 303 -8.05 -0.44 12.07
N TRP A 304 -8.96 -0.86 11.19
CA TRP A 304 -8.62 -1.44 9.90
C TRP A 304 -7.85 -0.46 9.01
N LYS A 305 -8.28 0.80 8.85
CA LYS A 305 -7.57 1.83 8.06
C LYS A 305 -6.12 2.05 8.54
N THR A 306 -5.91 2.02 9.85
CA THR A 306 -4.56 2.17 10.44
C THR A 306 -3.69 0.95 10.17
N MET A 307 -4.25 -0.26 10.29
CA MET A 307 -3.53 -1.51 10.02
C MET A 307 -3.27 -1.71 8.52
N ALA A 308 -4.25 -1.39 7.69
CA ALA A 308 -4.18 -1.47 6.23
C ALA A 308 -3.02 -0.62 5.69
N ALA A 309 -2.70 0.51 6.34
CA ALA A 309 -1.58 1.37 5.96
C ALA A 309 -0.19 0.68 6.04
N LEU A 310 -0.08 -0.43 6.77
CA LEU A 310 1.16 -1.20 6.87
C LEU A 310 1.46 -2.00 5.60
N PHE A 311 0.42 -2.41 4.86
CA PHE A 311 0.55 -3.23 3.66
C PHE A 311 1.02 -2.41 2.43
N PRO A 312 1.67 -3.06 1.45
CA PRO A 312 1.92 -2.48 0.13
C PRO A 312 0.65 -1.92 -0.51
N THR A 313 0.76 -0.81 -1.26
CA THR A 313 -0.38 -0.05 -1.78
C THR A 313 -1.40 -0.89 -2.56
N ASN A 314 -0.96 -1.75 -3.47
CA ASN A 314 -1.85 -2.55 -4.31
C ASN A 314 -2.54 -3.67 -3.51
N LEU A 315 -1.83 -4.30 -2.57
CA LEU A 315 -2.43 -5.25 -1.64
C LEU A 315 -3.44 -4.56 -0.72
N ARG A 316 -3.09 -3.39 -0.20
CA ARG A 316 -3.96 -2.56 0.65
C ARG A 316 -5.25 -2.19 -0.06
N GLN A 317 -5.19 -1.90 -1.35
CA GLN A 317 -6.36 -1.60 -2.17
C GLN A 317 -7.32 -2.81 -2.23
N ASP A 318 -6.84 -3.99 -2.59
CA ASP A 318 -7.72 -5.14 -2.80
C ASP A 318 -8.25 -5.70 -1.47
N LEU A 319 -7.45 -5.64 -0.39
CA LEU A 319 -7.94 -5.89 0.97
C LEU A 319 -9.02 -4.86 1.39
N CYS A 320 -8.95 -3.62 0.90
CA CYS A 320 -9.99 -2.60 1.13
C CYS A 320 -11.29 -2.97 0.47
N LEU A 321 -11.24 -3.39 -0.80
CA LEU A 321 -12.42 -3.80 -1.56
C LEU A 321 -13.07 -5.03 -0.92
N LEU A 322 -12.24 -6.02 -0.55
CA LEU A 322 -12.71 -7.20 0.16
C LEU A 322 -13.38 -6.80 1.48
N TYR A 323 -12.70 -6.05 2.34
CA TYR A 323 -13.27 -5.67 3.64
C TYR A 323 -14.54 -4.80 3.51
N ALA A 324 -14.61 -3.92 2.50
CA ALA A 324 -15.80 -3.13 2.23
C ALA A 324 -17.00 -4.00 1.85
N PHE A 325 -16.82 -4.96 0.94
CA PHE A 325 -17.89 -5.91 0.59
C PHE A 325 -18.38 -6.68 1.81
N PHE A 326 -17.46 -7.19 2.62
CA PHE A 326 -17.80 -7.93 3.84
C PHE A 326 -18.59 -7.10 4.82
N ARG A 327 -18.15 -5.86 5.07
CA ARG A 327 -18.86 -4.96 5.97
C ARG A 327 -20.25 -4.61 5.45
N THR A 328 -20.37 -4.38 4.14
CA THR A 328 -21.66 -4.10 3.52
C THR A 328 -22.59 -5.31 3.55
N ALA A 329 -22.09 -6.52 3.31
CA ALA A 329 -22.88 -7.73 3.37
C ALA A 329 -23.33 -8.07 4.80
N ASP A 330 -22.45 -7.86 5.78
CA ASP A 330 -22.78 -7.90 7.21
C ASP A 330 -23.93 -6.94 7.51
N ASP A 331 -23.79 -5.65 7.20
CA ASP A 331 -24.82 -4.63 7.41
C ASP A 331 -26.15 -4.95 6.69
N LEU A 332 -26.10 -5.54 5.48
CA LEU A 332 -27.30 -5.95 4.73
C LEU A 332 -28.09 -7.05 5.45
N VAL A 333 -27.42 -8.00 6.09
CA VAL A 333 -28.09 -9.08 6.83
C VAL A 333 -28.50 -8.58 8.21
N ASP A 334 -27.59 -7.88 8.89
CA ASP A 334 -27.67 -7.58 10.30
C ASP A 334 -28.57 -6.39 10.67
N ASP A 335 -28.54 -5.34 9.85
CA ASP A 335 -29.23 -4.08 10.09
C ASP A 335 -30.48 -3.93 9.19
N ALA A 336 -30.97 -5.05 8.64
CA ALA A 336 -32.18 -5.07 7.84
C ALA A 336 -33.42 -4.66 8.69
N PRO A 337 -34.41 -3.96 8.09
CA PRO A 337 -35.60 -3.50 8.82
C PRO A 337 -36.48 -4.62 9.41
N SER A 338 -36.44 -5.82 8.82
CA SER A 338 -37.21 -6.98 9.24
C SER A 338 -36.43 -8.27 9.02
N LEU A 339 -36.80 -9.34 9.74
CA LEU A 339 -36.23 -10.67 9.54
C LEU A 339 -36.46 -11.20 8.12
N GLU A 340 -37.63 -10.93 7.54
CA GLU A 340 -37.97 -11.30 6.16
C GLU A 340 -37.02 -10.61 5.16
N GLN A 341 -36.75 -9.31 5.34
CA GLN A 341 -35.82 -8.59 4.49
C GLN A 341 -34.38 -9.10 4.67
N SER A 342 -33.99 -9.44 5.90
CA SER A 342 -32.68 -10.02 6.19
C SER A 342 -32.48 -11.37 5.46
N GLN A 343 -33.49 -12.24 5.52
CA GLN A 343 -33.50 -13.51 4.79
C GLN A 343 -33.45 -13.29 3.26
N ALA A 344 -34.22 -12.33 2.73
CA ALA A 344 -34.18 -11.98 1.32
C ALA A 344 -32.82 -11.42 0.88
N ASN A 345 -32.17 -10.62 1.73
CA ASN A 345 -30.83 -10.10 1.49
C ASN A 345 -29.78 -11.22 1.47
N LEU A 346 -29.88 -12.19 2.38
CA LEU A 346 -29.01 -13.38 2.39
C LEU A 346 -29.19 -14.22 1.12
N VAL A 347 -30.42 -14.41 0.65
CA VAL A 347 -30.70 -15.09 -0.62
C VAL A 347 -30.07 -14.32 -1.79
N THR A 348 -30.25 -12.99 -1.82
CA THR A 348 -29.63 -12.12 -2.82
C THR A 348 -28.10 -12.25 -2.82
N LEU A 349 -27.47 -12.25 -1.64
CA LEU A 349 -26.03 -12.45 -1.49
C LEU A 349 -25.57 -13.81 -2.02
N ARG A 350 -26.28 -14.90 -1.69
CA ARG A 350 -25.95 -16.25 -2.19
C ARG A 350 -26.10 -16.36 -3.70
N HIS A 351 -27.15 -15.78 -4.28
CA HIS A 351 -27.32 -15.71 -5.73
C HIS A 351 -26.20 -14.90 -6.38
N PHE A 352 -25.85 -13.73 -5.83
CA PHE A 352 -24.72 -12.93 -6.30
C PHE A 352 -23.41 -13.70 -6.29
N LEU A 353 -23.10 -14.43 -5.22
CA LEU A 353 -21.89 -15.25 -5.17
C LEU A 353 -21.92 -16.39 -6.20
N HIS A 354 -23.08 -17.00 -6.42
CA HIS A 354 -23.24 -18.01 -7.47
C HIS A 354 -22.93 -17.43 -8.86
N ASP A 355 -23.50 -16.26 -9.18
CA ASP A 355 -23.28 -15.61 -10.47
C ASP A 355 -21.82 -15.19 -10.63
N VAL A 356 -21.23 -14.56 -9.61
CA VAL A 356 -19.81 -14.16 -9.60
C VAL A 356 -18.85 -15.34 -9.81
N PHE A 357 -19.12 -16.49 -9.19
CA PHE A 357 -18.26 -17.66 -9.28
C PHE A 357 -18.63 -18.64 -10.39
N SER A 358 -19.75 -18.41 -11.09
CA SER A 358 -20.15 -19.24 -12.22
C SER A 358 -19.08 -19.19 -13.32
N ASN A 359 -18.81 -20.34 -13.94
CA ASN A 359 -17.90 -20.45 -15.09
C ASN A 359 -18.65 -20.28 -16.41
N ASP A 360 -19.90 -19.78 -16.37
CA ASP A 360 -20.80 -19.80 -17.52
C ASP A 360 -20.46 -18.67 -18.51
N THR A 361 -19.43 -18.94 -19.31
CA THR A 361 -19.00 -18.11 -20.44
C THR A 361 -19.80 -18.42 -21.70
N THR A 362 -20.86 -19.24 -21.62
CA THR A 362 -21.59 -19.75 -22.79
C THR A 362 -22.63 -18.78 -23.35
N LYS A 363 -22.96 -17.70 -22.63
CA LYS A 363 -23.78 -16.61 -23.20
C LYS A 363 -22.87 -15.59 -23.89
N PRO A 364 -22.87 -15.48 -25.23
CA PRO A 364 -22.27 -14.34 -25.88
C PRO A 364 -23.10 -13.11 -25.50
N VAL A 365 -22.58 -12.33 -24.57
CA VAL A 365 -23.11 -10.98 -24.31
C VAL A 365 -22.56 -10.11 -25.43
N GLU A 366 -23.45 -9.52 -26.23
CA GLU A 366 -23.07 -8.45 -27.16
C GLU A 366 -22.47 -7.31 -26.34
N LEU A 367 -21.14 -7.21 -26.34
CA LEU A 367 -20.42 -6.16 -25.63
C LEU A 367 -20.77 -4.82 -26.26
N ASN A 368 -21.46 -3.95 -25.52
CA ASN A 368 -21.62 -2.58 -25.93
C ASN A 368 -20.29 -1.83 -25.75
N PRO A 369 -19.97 -0.86 -26.61
CA PRO A 369 -18.77 -0.04 -26.46
C PRO A 369 -18.68 0.72 -25.13
N ASN A 370 -19.82 0.87 -24.42
CA ASN A 370 -19.93 1.57 -23.15
C ASN A 370 -19.90 0.63 -21.93
N ASP A 371 -19.81 -0.69 -22.13
CA ASP A 371 -19.78 -1.64 -21.02
C ASP A 371 -18.46 -1.51 -20.25
N ASP A 372 -18.55 -1.54 -18.92
CA ASP A 372 -17.36 -1.57 -18.07
C ASP A 372 -16.68 -2.95 -18.19
N LEU A 373 -15.69 -3.06 -19.08
CA LEU A 373 -14.91 -4.27 -19.34
C LEU A 373 -14.18 -4.83 -18.12
N THR A 374 -14.13 -4.08 -17.02
CA THR A 374 -13.58 -4.58 -15.75
C THR A 374 -14.56 -5.44 -14.97
N LEU A 375 -15.86 -5.36 -15.27
CA LEU A 375 -16.89 -6.18 -14.64
C LEU A 375 -17.09 -7.48 -15.42
N PRO A 376 -17.43 -8.58 -14.73
CA PRO A 376 -17.87 -9.80 -15.41
C PRO A 376 -19.16 -9.52 -16.18
N SER A 377 -19.13 -9.76 -17.50
CA SER A 377 -20.25 -9.46 -18.41
C SER A 377 -21.45 -10.38 -18.23
N HIS A 378 -21.25 -11.56 -17.65
CA HIS A 378 -22.32 -12.52 -17.41
C HIS A 378 -23.22 -12.17 -16.22
N ILE A 379 -22.88 -11.14 -15.43
CA ILE A 379 -23.66 -10.69 -14.27
C ILE A 379 -24.66 -9.61 -14.72
N ASP A 380 -25.93 -9.81 -14.40
CA ASP A 380 -26.98 -8.79 -14.61
C ASP A 380 -26.92 -7.73 -13.49
N TRP A 381 -26.19 -6.65 -13.76
CA TRP A 381 -26.03 -5.55 -12.80
C TRP A 381 -27.29 -4.71 -12.60
N ASP A 382 -28.20 -4.67 -13.58
CA ASP A 382 -29.48 -3.96 -13.44
C ASP A 382 -30.42 -4.73 -12.52
N HIS A 383 -30.39 -6.06 -12.57
CA HIS A 383 -31.08 -6.91 -11.60
C HIS A 383 -30.61 -6.61 -10.17
N TYR A 384 -29.30 -6.61 -9.89
CA TYR A 384 -28.80 -6.28 -8.56
C TYR A 384 -29.05 -4.83 -8.14
N ARG A 385 -29.06 -3.87 -9.09
CA ARG A 385 -29.47 -2.49 -8.81
C ARG A 385 -30.91 -2.41 -8.29
N SER A 386 -31.80 -3.26 -8.79
CA SER A 386 -33.20 -3.32 -8.34
C SER A 386 -33.39 -3.96 -6.96
N LEU A 387 -32.48 -4.86 -6.56
CA LEU A 387 -32.56 -5.61 -5.29
C LEU A 387 -31.81 -4.92 -4.14
N LEU A 388 -30.70 -4.24 -4.43
CA LEU A 388 -29.85 -3.64 -3.41
C LEU A 388 -30.37 -2.25 -3.00
N PRO A 389 -30.19 -1.85 -1.74
CA PRO A 389 -30.84 -0.65 -1.20
C PRO A 389 -30.25 0.67 -1.71
N SER A 390 -29.04 0.68 -2.28
CA SER A 390 -28.42 1.90 -2.80
C SER A 390 -27.31 1.62 -3.82
N GLU A 391 -26.98 2.64 -4.61
CA GLU A 391 -25.84 2.62 -5.55
C GLU A 391 -24.50 2.44 -4.82
N ASP A 392 -24.40 2.97 -3.60
CA ASP A 392 -23.21 2.80 -2.74
C ASP A 392 -22.99 1.33 -2.39
N VAL A 393 -24.06 0.60 -2.06
CA VAL A 393 -24.00 -0.85 -1.82
C VAL A 393 -23.63 -1.59 -3.11
N LEU A 394 -24.27 -1.26 -4.23
CA LEU A 394 -23.97 -1.87 -5.53
C LEU A 394 -22.49 -1.69 -5.93
N SER A 395 -21.90 -0.53 -5.61
CA SER A 395 -20.48 -0.23 -5.85
C SER A 395 -19.54 -1.21 -5.13
N THR A 396 -19.91 -1.67 -3.93
CA THR A 396 -19.11 -2.67 -3.19
C THR A 396 -19.25 -4.08 -3.79
N PHE A 397 -20.41 -4.42 -4.36
CA PHE A 397 -20.61 -5.69 -5.07
C PHE A 397 -19.81 -5.71 -6.36
N ARG A 398 -19.85 -4.62 -7.15
CA ARG A 398 -18.98 -4.43 -8.32
C ARG A 398 -17.51 -4.54 -7.96
N SER A 399 -17.08 -3.88 -6.88
CA SER A 399 -15.71 -3.97 -6.37
C SER A 399 -15.30 -5.40 -6.03
N PHE A 400 -16.16 -6.15 -5.34
CA PHE A 400 -15.91 -7.55 -5.03
C PHE A 400 -15.80 -8.41 -6.29
N ALA A 401 -16.70 -8.23 -7.26
CA ALA A 401 -16.67 -8.99 -8.51
C ALA A 401 -15.34 -8.83 -9.25
N ARG A 402 -14.74 -7.62 -9.27
CA ARG A 402 -13.43 -7.35 -9.88
C ARG A 402 -12.25 -8.07 -9.21
N VAL A 403 -12.38 -8.45 -7.94
CA VAL A 403 -11.34 -9.15 -7.18
C VAL A 403 -11.66 -10.64 -6.99
N SER A 404 -12.85 -11.08 -7.38
CA SER A 404 -13.37 -12.43 -7.11
C SER A 404 -12.61 -13.55 -7.84
N HIS A 405 -11.91 -13.26 -8.94
CA HIS A 405 -11.22 -14.27 -9.76
C HIS A 405 -9.97 -14.87 -9.11
N TYR A 406 -9.58 -14.42 -7.93
CA TYR A 406 -8.49 -15.01 -7.15
C TYR A 406 -8.85 -15.28 -5.68
N VAL A 407 -10.12 -15.12 -5.29
CA VAL A 407 -10.58 -15.54 -3.96
C VAL A 407 -11.15 -16.96 -4.00
N CYS A 408 -11.26 -17.60 -2.83
CA CYS A 408 -11.74 -18.97 -2.69
C CYS A 408 -13.29 -19.02 -2.61
N PRO A 409 -13.99 -19.62 -3.59
CA PRO A 409 -15.46 -19.69 -3.56
C PRO A 409 -16.00 -20.43 -2.33
N ARG A 410 -15.34 -21.53 -1.92
CA ARG A 410 -15.70 -22.29 -0.72
C ARG A 410 -15.77 -21.39 0.51
N ALA A 411 -14.72 -20.60 0.76
CA ALA A 411 -14.67 -19.72 1.92
C ALA A 411 -15.75 -18.61 1.85
N MET A 412 -16.07 -18.10 0.66
CA MET A 412 -17.17 -17.16 0.48
C MET A 412 -18.53 -17.77 0.78
N PHE A 413 -18.81 -19.01 0.35
CA PHE A 413 -20.08 -19.68 0.65
C PHE A 413 -20.18 -20.06 2.13
N GLU A 414 -19.12 -20.59 2.74
CA GLU A 414 -19.08 -20.89 4.19
C GLU A 414 -19.36 -19.65 5.05
N LEU A 415 -18.92 -18.47 4.62
CA LEU A 415 -19.26 -17.21 5.29
C LEU A 415 -20.78 -16.95 5.29
N THR A 416 -21.47 -17.24 4.19
CA THR A 416 -22.94 -17.07 4.13
C THR A 416 -23.67 -17.99 5.11
N ASP A 417 -23.07 -19.13 5.45
CA ASP A 417 -23.61 -20.04 6.46
C ASP A 417 -23.49 -19.43 7.87
N ALA A 418 -22.45 -18.63 8.14
CA ALA A 418 -22.33 -17.89 9.40
C ALA A 418 -23.48 -16.87 9.55
N TRP A 419 -23.80 -16.14 8.49
CA TRP A 419 -24.96 -15.23 8.47
C TRP A 419 -26.27 -16.00 8.67
N GLU A 420 -26.44 -17.16 8.03
CA GLU A 420 -27.61 -18.01 8.25
C GLU A 420 -27.75 -18.46 9.72
N LEU A 421 -26.64 -18.80 10.38
CA LEU A 421 -26.64 -19.15 11.81
C LEU A 421 -27.13 -17.98 12.68
N ASP A 422 -26.70 -16.75 12.37
CA ASP A 422 -27.18 -15.55 13.07
C ASP A 422 -28.69 -15.33 12.88
N LEU A 423 -29.23 -15.62 11.69
CA LEU A 423 -30.67 -15.53 11.40
C LEU A 423 -31.52 -16.60 12.08
N LYS A 424 -30.96 -17.80 12.34
CA LYS A 424 -31.63 -18.82 13.15
C LYS A 424 -31.88 -18.35 14.57
N ASN A 425 -31.09 -17.37 15.04
CA ASN A 425 -31.28 -16.71 16.32
C ASN A 425 -31.21 -17.68 17.52
N GLU A 426 -30.50 -18.80 17.35
CA GLU A 426 -30.29 -19.81 18.39
C GLU A 426 -29.12 -19.43 19.32
N PRO A 427 -29.19 -19.81 20.61
CA PRO A 427 -28.09 -19.55 21.54
C PRO A 427 -26.88 -20.44 21.25
N ILE A 428 -25.68 -19.86 21.34
CA ILE A 428 -24.42 -20.62 21.43
C ILE A 428 -24.45 -21.48 22.69
N LYS A 429 -24.42 -22.82 22.58
CA LYS A 429 -24.66 -23.70 23.74
C LYS A 429 -23.38 -23.92 24.53
N ASN A 430 -22.28 -24.19 23.83
CA ASN A 430 -21.00 -24.55 24.44
C ASN A 430 -19.81 -23.88 23.73
N GLN A 431 -18.60 -24.10 24.26
CA GLN A 431 -17.37 -23.51 23.72
C GLN A 431 -17.03 -23.97 22.28
N ASN A 432 -17.38 -25.20 21.90
CA ASN A 432 -17.11 -25.71 20.55
C ASN A 432 -18.02 -25.02 19.53
N ASP A 433 -19.29 -24.77 19.87
CA ASP A 433 -20.20 -23.99 19.03
C ASP A 433 -19.64 -22.58 18.78
N LEU A 434 -19.10 -21.94 19.83
CA LEU A 434 -18.46 -20.62 19.71
C LEU A 434 -17.23 -20.67 18.81
N LEU A 435 -16.38 -21.70 18.95
CA LEU A 435 -15.21 -21.89 18.10
C LEU A 435 -15.62 -22.12 16.63
N GLN A 436 -16.65 -22.91 16.38
CA GLN A 436 -17.18 -23.16 15.03
C GLN A 436 -17.73 -21.86 14.41
N TYR A 437 -18.55 -21.11 15.17
CA TYR A 437 -19.05 -19.81 14.72
C TYR A 437 -17.90 -18.85 14.38
N ALA A 438 -16.90 -18.73 15.27
CA ALA A 438 -15.74 -17.87 15.04
C ALA A 438 -14.91 -18.30 13.81
N ALA A 439 -14.79 -19.60 13.56
CA ALA A 439 -14.12 -20.14 12.38
C ALA A 439 -14.91 -19.86 11.08
N LEU A 440 -16.25 -19.94 11.13
CA LEU A 440 -17.12 -19.67 9.98
C LEU A 440 -17.18 -18.18 9.61
N ILE A 441 -17.31 -17.27 10.58
CA ILE A 441 -17.47 -15.83 10.27
C ILE A 441 -16.13 -15.14 9.98
N SER A 442 -15.14 -15.26 10.87
CA SER A 442 -13.88 -14.53 10.74
C SER A 442 -12.73 -15.40 10.25
N GLY A 443 -12.77 -16.70 10.56
CA GLY A 443 -11.78 -17.64 10.04
C GLY A 443 -11.81 -17.72 8.50
N THR A 444 -12.98 -17.85 7.89
CA THR A 444 -13.16 -17.79 6.42
C THR A 444 -12.71 -16.44 5.84
N PHE A 445 -12.98 -15.33 6.53
CA PHE A 445 -12.46 -14.02 6.11
C PHE A 445 -10.92 -13.97 6.12
N GLY A 446 -10.28 -14.60 7.11
CA GLY A 446 -8.82 -14.78 7.16
C GLY A 446 -8.27 -15.57 5.97
N GLU A 447 -8.97 -16.62 5.55
CA GLU A 447 -8.63 -17.38 4.34
C GLU A 447 -8.71 -16.52 3.08
N LEU A 448 -9.75 -15.71 2.95
CA LEU A 448 -9.97 -14.85 1.80
C LEU A 448 -8.92 -13.74 1.74
N CYS A 449 -8.59 -13.12 2.88
CA CYS A 449 -7.47 -12.18 2.96
C CYS A 449 -6.16 -12.84 2.51
N THR A 450 -5.94 -14.10 2.89
CA THR A 450 -4.77 -14.88 2.46
C THR A 450 -4.76 -15.11 0.96
N CYS A 451 -5.91 -15.38 0.33
CA CYS A 451 -6.02 -15.47 -1.12
C CYS A 451 -5.56 -14.18 -1.82
N VAL A 452 -6.04 -13.02 -1.34
CA VAL A 452 -5.63 -11.70 -1.87
C VAL A 452 -4.13 -11.47 -1.67
N ILE A 453 -3.60 -11.79 -0.49
CA ILE A 453 -2.18 -11.67 -0.17
C ILE A 453 -1.34 -12.49 -1.15
N MET A 454 -1.66 -13.78 -1.33
CA MET A 454 -0.89 -14.68 -2.20
C MET A 454 -0.92 -14.21 -3.66
N TYR A 455 -2.07 -13.75 -4.14
CA TYR A 455 -2.21 -13.23 -5.50
C TYR A 455 -1.39 -11.94 -5.69
N LYS A 456 -1.60 -10.92 -4.83
CA LYS A 456 -1.00 -9.58 -4.99
C LYS A 456 0.48 -9.50 -4.69
N THR A 457 1.03 -10.49 -3.98
CA THR A 457 2.48 -10.61 -3.75
C THR A 457 3.17 -11.46 -4.83
N GLY A 458 2.40 -12.06 -5.75
CA GLY A 458 2.90 -12.89 -6.85
C GLY A 458 3.27 -14.32 -6.47
N TYR A 459 2.73 -14.85 -5.35
CA TYR A 459 2.97 -16.21 -4.89
C TYR A 459 1.99 -17.24 -5.46
N GLY A 460 0.94 -16.79 -6.16
CA GLY A 460 0.08 -17.64 -6.96
C GLY A 460 -1.39 -17.23 -6.92
N ASN A 461 -2.17 -17.75 -7.87
CA ASN A 461 -3.62 -17.53 -7.92
C ASN A 461 -4.33 -18.69 -7.22
N TRP A 462 -5.11 -18.39 -6.19
CA TRP A 462 -5.80 -19.40 -5.41
C TRP A 462 -6.77 -20.27 -6.21
N ARG A 463 -7.39 -19.76 -7.28
CA ARG A 463 -8.36 -20.52 -8.09
C ARG A 463 -7.69 -21.52 -9.04
N SER A 464 -6.50 -21.23 -9.54
CA SER A 464 -5.83 -22.05 -10.56
C SER A 464 -4.56 -22.75 -10.10
N ASP A 465 -3.85 -22.23 -9.11
CA ASP A 465 -2.55 -22.73 -8.65
C ASP A 465 -2.73 -23.71 -7.47
N MET A 466 -2.28 -24.96 -7.64
CA MET A 466 -2.35 -25.97 -6.56
C MET A 466 -1.33 -25.71 -5.45
N ILE A 467 -0.17 -25.12 -5.77
CA ILE A 467 0.89 -24.85 -4.80
C ILE A 467 0.45 -23.72 -3.87
N ALA A 468 -0.18 -22.68 -4.43
CA ALA A 468 -0.77 -21.60 -3.65
C ALA A 468 -1.82 -22.13 -2.66
N ARG A 469 -2.60 -23.15 -3.06
CA ARG A 469 -3.74 -23.71 -2.33
C ARG A 469 -3.42 -24.59 -1.11
N LYS A 470 -2.18 -24.59 -0.63
CA LYS A 470 -1.75 -25.48 0.45
C LYS A 470 -2.71 -25.40 1.67
N ASP A 471 -3.37 -26.51 2.01
CA ASP A 471 -4.38 -26.57 3.08
C ASP A 471 -3.84 -26.14 4.45
N ASP A 472 -2.55 -26.37 4.70
CA ASP A 472 -1.85 -25.90 5.89
C ASP A 472 -1.89 -24.36 6.02
N VAL A 473 -1.77 -23.62 4.91
CA VAL A 473 -1.85 -22.15 4.91
C VAL A 473 -3.26 -21.68 5.24
N LEU A 474 -4.29 -22.31 4.66
CA LEU A 474 -5.69 -21.97 4.94
C LEU A 474 -6.10 -22.28 6.37
N SER A 475 -5.80 -23.48 6.85
CA SER A 475 -6.17 -23.90 8.20
C SER A 475 -5.57 -22.97 9.25
N LYS A 476 -4.34 -22.50 9.04
CA LYS A 476 -3.71 -21.53 9.93
C LYS A 476 -4.29 -20.12 9.79
N ALA A 477 -4.58 -19.67 8.55
CA ALA A 477 -5.27 -18.39 8.32
C ALA A 477 -6.66 -18.35 8.99
N ARG A 478 -7.38 -19.48 8.96
CA ARG A 478 -8.64 -19.68 9.67
C ARG A 478 -8.46 -19.52 11.17
N SER A 479 -7.41 -20.08 11.77
CA SER A 479 -7.08 -19.89 13.18
C SER A 479 -6.79 -18.43 13.52
N THR A 480 -6.10 -17.69 12.65
CA THR A 480 -5.87 -16.25 12.84
C THR A 480 -7.19 -15.49 12.93
N GLY A 481 -8.11 -15.68 11.98
CA GLY A 481 -9.43 -15.03 12.01
C GLY A 481 -10.28 -15.46 13.22
N GLN A 482 -10.31 -16.76 13.51
CA GLN A 482 -11.01 -17.32 14.67
C GLN A 482 -10.56 -16.67 15.99
N CYS A 483 -9.24 -16.52 16.18
CA CYS A 483 -8.67 -15.89 17.37
C CYS A 483 -9.13 -14.43 17.52
N LEU A 484 -9.07 -13.66 16.42
CA LEU A 484 -9.52 -12.26 16.42
C LEU A 484 -11.02 -12.13 16.73
N GLN A 485 -11.85 -13.07 16.26
CA GLN A 485 -13.29 -13.05 16.53
C GLN A 485 -13.62 -13.36 17.98
N LEU A 486 -12.92 -14.30 18.62
CA LEU A 486 -13.08 -14.56 20.05
C LEU A 486 -12.76 -13.30 20.88
N VAL A 487 -11.72 -12.56 20.51
CA VAL A 487 -11.38 -11.28 21.17
C VAL A 487 -12.46 -10.22 20.92
N ASN A 488 -13.02 -10.13 19.72
CA ASN A 488 -14.13 -9.22 19.43
C ASN A 488 -15.37 -9.54 20.29
N ILE A 489 -15.78 -10.81 20.31
CA ILE A 489 -16.94 -11.27 21.11
C ILE A 489 -16.72 -10.98 22.60
N ALA A 490 -15.52 -11.27 23.13
CA ALA A 490 -15.21 -10.98 24.52
C ALA A 490 -15.23 -9.47 24.85
N ARG A 491 -14.81 -8.63 23.91
CA ARG A 491 -14.78 -7.16 24.05
C ARG A 491 -16.17 -6.55 24.02
N ASP A 492 -17.06 -7.09 23.20
CA ASP A 492 -18.31 -6.44 22.79
C ASP A 492 -19.57 -7.02 23.46
N VAL A 493 -19.46 -7.89 24.48
CA VAL A 493 -20.60 -8.51 25.20
C VAL A 493 -21.75 -7.53 25.54
N ILE A 494 -21.44 -6.31 26.02
CA ILE A 494 -22.48 -5.30 26.30
C ILE A 494 -23.06 -4.74 25.00
N ALA A 495 -22.23 -4.37 24.03
CA ALA A 495 -22.66 -3.78 22.77
C ALA A 495 -23.54 -4.76 21.98
N ASP A 496 -23.14 -6.02 21.92
CA ASP A 496 -23.91 -7.10 21.29
C ASP A 496 -25.27 -7.25 21.98
N SER A 497 -25.31 -7.26 23.32
CA SER A 497 -26.56 -7.34 24.09
C SER A 497 -27.52 -6.19 23.79
N ILE A 498 -27.02 -4.95 23.72
CA ILE A 498 -27.83 -3.77 23.39
C ILE A 498 -28.44 -3.91 21.98
N ASN A 499 -27.69 -4.49 21.05
CA ASN A 499 -28.15 -4.78 19.69
C ASN A 499 -29.02 -6.05 19.60
N GLY A 500 -29.38 -6.67 20.73
CA GLY A 500 -30.20 -7.88 20.76
C GLY A 500 -29.45 -9.12 20.30
N ARG A 501 -28.13 -9.19 20.50
CA ARG A 501 -27.26 -10.34 20.19
C ARG A 501 -26.61 -10.89 21.45
N CYS A 502 -26.28 -12.17 21.44
CA CYS A 502 -25.59 -12.81 22.55
C CYS A 502 -24.78 -14.02 22.05
N TYR A 503 -23.45 -13.84 21.98
CA TYR A 503 -22.51 -14.89 21.59
C TYR A 503 -21.85 -15.59 22.80
N VAL A 504 -22.22 -15.20 24.02
CA VAL A 504 -21.73 -15.85 25.24
C VAL A 504 -22.34 -17.24 25.34
N PRO A 505 -21.53 -18.31 25.44
CA PRO A 505 -22.05 -19.66 25.55
C PRO A 505 -22.96 -19.84 26.77
N LEU A 506 -24.07 -20.57 26.62
CA LEU A 506 -24.96 -20.92 27.74
C LEU A 506 -24.21 -21.66 28.86
N GLN A 507 -23.27 -22.54 28.50
CA GLN A 507 -22.37 -23.22 29.43
C GLN A 507 -21.59 -22.26 30.34
N TYR A 508 -21.43 -20.99 29.95
CA TYR A 508 -20.67 -20.03 30.73
C TYR A 508 -21.50 -19.38 31.84
N MET A 509 -22.82 -19.48 31.76
CA MET A 509 -23.78 -18.81 32.62
C MET A 509 -24.19 -19.71 33.79
N ASN A 510 -24.21 -19.17 35.01
CA ASN A 510 -24.67 -19.92 36.20
C ASN A 510 -26.18 -20.23 36.15
N GLN A 511 -26.97 -19.31 35.59
CA GLN A 511 -28.42 -19.46 35.36
C GLN A 511 -28.69 -19.22 33.87
N PRO A 512 -28.47 -20.21 32.98
CA PRO A 512 -28.43 -20.00 31.54
C PRO A 512 -29.66 -19.32 30.97
N GLN A 513 -30.87 -19.79 31.30
CA GLN A 513 -32.12 -19.24 30.77
C GLN A 513 -32.33 -17.79 31.21
N LYS A 514 -32.11 -17.49 32.50
CA LYS A 514 -32.26 -16.14 33.03
C LYS A 514 -31.22 -15.19 32.45
N ASN A 515 -29.95 -15.56 32.50
CA ASN A 515 -28.85 -14.69 32.08
C ASN A 515 -28.87 -14.46 30.56
N TYR A 516 -29.21 -15.49 29.78
CA TYR A 516 -29.43 -15.33 28.34
C TYR A 516 -30.62 -14.41 28.07
N GLY A 517 -31.73 -14.59 28.79
CA GLY A 517 -32.90 -13.70 28.68
C GLY A 517 -32.56 -12.23 28.94
N VAL A 518 -31.73 -11.94 29.95
CA VAL A 518 -31.24 -10.58 30.26
C VAL A 518 -30.40 -10.01 29.12
N LEU A 519 -29.43 -10.78 28.60
CA LEU A 519 -28.52 -10.34 27.55
C LEU A 519 -29.22 -10.22 26.18
N LYS A 520 -30.07 -11.17 25.81
CA LYS A 520 -30.63 -11.29 24.47
C LYS A 520 -31.99 -10.59 24.33
N THR A 521 -32.92 -10.90 25.23
CA THR A 521 -34.33 -10.49 25.11
C THR A 521 -34.58 -9.15 25.77
N ALA A 522 -34.17 -8.99 27.04
CA ALA A 522 -34.35 -7.75 27.78
C ALA A 522 -33.37 -6.65 27.35
N ARG A 523 -32.22 -7.04 26.78
CA ARG A 523 -31.14 -6.14 26.32
C ARG A 523 -30.64 -5.23 27.46
N SER A 524 -30.63 -5.76 28.68
CA SER A 524 -30.30 -5.03 29.91
C SER A 524 -29.06 -5.62 30.60
N PRO A 525 -27.88 -5.62 29.95
CA PRO A 525 -26.69 -6.31 30.46
C PRO A 525 -26.22 -5.78 31.83
N SER A 526 -26.58 -4.53 32.18
CA SER A 526 -26.30 -3.93 33.50
C SER A 526 -26.91 -4.70 34.66
N GLU A 527 -28.03 -5.41 34.47
CA GLU A 527 -28.69 -6.22 35.51
C GLU A 527 -27.84 -7.41 35.98
N LEU A 528 -26.95 -7.94 35.14
CA LEU A 528 -26.03 -9.02 35.52
C LEU A 528 -24.84 -8.53 36.35
N GLY A 529 -24.56 -7.24 36.31
CA GLY A 529 -23.40 -6.61 36.94
C GLY A 529 -22.08 -6.85 36.20
N GLU A 530 -21.18 -5.86 36.26
CA GLU A 530 -19.92 -5.86 35.51
C GLU A 530 -19.02 -7.07 35.80
N ARG A 531 -19.02 -7.56 37.06
CA ARG A 531 -18.20 -8.71 37.46
C ARG A 531 -18.60 -9.98 36.71
N THR A 532 -19.91 -10.22 36.58
CA THR A 532 -20.45 -11.39 35.87
C THR A 532 -20.12 -11.31 34.39
N LEU A 533 -20.39 -10.17 33.75
CA LEU A 533 -20.08 -9.95 32.32
C LEU A 533 -18.59 -10.13 32.04
N LYS A 534 -17.73 -9.56 32.89
CA LYS A 534 -16.28 -9.71 32.78
C LYS A 534 -15.85 -11.17 32.94
N SER A 535 -16.49 -11.94 33.81
CA SER A 535 -16.18 -13.38 33.97
C SER A 535 -16.46 -14.17 32.69
N TYR A 536 -17.53 -13.85 31.96
CA TYR A 536 -17.83 -14.46 30.66
C TYR A 536 -16.77 -14.09 29.63
N ALA A 537 -16.45 -12.80 29.52
CA ALA A 537 -15.43 -12.31 28.61
C ALA A 537 -14.05 -12.95 28.87
N ILE A 538 -13.64 -13.10 30.14
CA ILE A 538 -12.36 -13.74 30.50
C ILE A 538 -12.32 -15.20 30.03
N ARG A 539 -13.41 -15.96 30.16
CA ARG A 539 -13.48 -17.34 29.67
C ARG A 539 -13.37 -17.43 28.15
N ILE A 540 -13.97 -16.49 27.42
CA ILE A 540 -13.84 -16.41 25.95
C ILE A 540 -12.40 -16.05 25.56
N LEU A 541 -11.78 -15.09 26.25
CA LEU A 541 -10.37 -14.73 26.02
C LEU A 541 -9.41 -15.89 26.31
N ALA A 542 -9.74 -16.77 27.26
CA ALA A 542 -8.94 -17.97 27.52
C ALA A 542 -8.95 -18.94 26.33
N LEU A 543 -10.06 -19.03 25.57
CA LEU A 543 -10.10 -19.78 24.32
C LEU A 543 -9.21 -19.13 23.25
N ALA A 544 -9.25 -17.79 23.15
CA ALA A 544 -8.39 -17.06 22.20
C ALA A 544 -6.91 -17.30 22.51
N ASP A 545 -6.52 -17.28 23.79
CA ASP A 545 -5.14 -17.56 24.21
C ASP A 545 -4.71 -18.99 23.81
N GLN A 546 -5.59 -19.99 23.90
CA GLN A 546 -5.29 -21.38 23.52
C GLN A 546 -4.98 -21.57 22.03
N ILE A 547 -5.60 -20.78 21.15
CA ILE A 547 -5.39 -20.88 19.69
C ILE A 547 -4.41 -19.83 19.15
N SER A 548 -3.91 -18.93 20.00
CA SER A 548 -3.04 -17.83 19.60
C SER A 548 -1.73 -18.31 18.96
N ASP A 549 -1.11 -19.37 19.48
CA ASP A 549 0.15 -19.88 18.92
C ASP A 549 -0.05 -20.44 17.51
N GLN A 550 -1.14 -21.18 17.28
CA GLN A 550 -1.51 -21.66 15.95
C GLN A 550 -1.82 -20.51 15.00
N ALA A 551 -2.53 -19.48 15.48
CA ALA A 551 -2.81 -18.26 14.71
C ALA A 551 -1.54 -17.51 14.29
N GLN A 552 -0.53 -17.45 15.17
CA GLN A 552 0.76 -16.79 14.86
C GLN A 552 1.59 -17.60 13.86
N ASN A 553 1.62 -18.93 13.99
CA ASN A 553 2.26 -19.81 13.02
C ASN A 553 1.65 -19.69 11.61
N GLY A 554 0.40 -19.24 11.50
CA GLY A 554 -0.23 -18.91 10.22
C GLY A 554 0.40 -17.73 9.52
N ILE A 555 0.83 -16.72 10.29
CA ILE A 555 1.48 -15.53 9.74
C ILE A 555 2.85 -15.89 9.16
N ASP A 556 3.57 -16.83 9.77
CA ASP A 556 4.88 -17.30 9.28
C ASP A 556 4.79 -18.00 7.91
N GLY A 557 3.62 -18.53 7.56
CA GLY A 557 3.35 -19.16 6.27
C GLY A 557 3.08 -18.17 5.13
N LEU A 558 2.95 -16.88 5.42
CA LEU A 558 2.66 -15.84 4.43
C LEU A 558 3.95 -15.29 3.78
N PRO A 559 3.85 -14.60 2.63
CA PRO A 559 4.97 -13.91 2.02
C PRO A 559 5.71 -13.00 3.00
N ALA A 560 7.05 -13.07 3.03
CA ALA A 560 7.89 -12.32 3.97
C ALA A 560 7.58 -10.81 3.99
N GLU A 561 7.24 -10.24 2.82
CA GLU A 561 6.91 -8.83 2.64
C GLU A 561 5.64 -8.35 3.38
N VAL A 562 4.79 -9.25 3.86
CA VAL A 562 3.57 -8.89 4.62
C VAL A 562 3.56 -9.37 6.05
N GLN A 563 4.44 -10.31 6.44
CA GLN A 563 4.37 -10.97 7.74
C GLN A 563 4.38 -9.97 8.90
N ASP A 564 5.32 -9.01 8.89
CA ASP A 564 5.44 -8.04 10.00
C ASP A 564 4.24 -7.08 10.08
N SER A 565 3.62 -6.75 8.94
CA SER A 565 2.38 -5.96 8.89
C SER A 565 1.22 -6.72 9.52
N ILE A 566 1.12 -8.02 9.24
CA ILE A 566 0.06 -8.88 9.78
C ILE A 566 0.31 -9.16 11.26
N ARG A 567 1.55 -9.43 11.68
CA ARG A 567 1.92 -9.56 13.10
C ARG A 567 1.55 -8.29 13.86
N ALA A 568 1.88 -7.12 13.34
CA ALA A 568 1.53 -5.84 13.95
C ALA A 568 0.00 -5.70 14.11
N ALA A 569 -0.77 -5.97 13.06
CA ALA A 569 -2.24 -5.92 13.08
C ALA A 569 -2.83 -6.90 14.10
N PHE A 570 -2.35 -8.14 14.10
CA PHE A 570 -2.79 -9.20 15.00
C PHE A 570 -2.48 -8.85 16.46
N GLU A 571 -1.25 -8.44 16.77
CA GLU A 571 -0.83 -8.08 18.13
C GLU A 571 -1.56 -6.85 18.68
N ILE A 572 -1.88 -5.86 17.83
CA ILE A 572 -2.71 -4.71 18.22
C ILE A 572 -4.10 -5.18 18.68
N TYR A 573 -4.69 -6.15 17.98
CA TYR A 573 -5.97 -6.74 18.37
C TYR A 573 -5.84 -7.60 19.63
N MET A 574 -4.82 -8.46 19.73
CA MET A 574 -4.60 -9.30 20.90
C MET A 574 -4.34 -8.49 22.18
N ALA A 575 -3.81 -7.26 22.06
CA ALA A 575 -3.66 -6.34 23.19
C ALA A 575 -4.99 -5.94 23.87
N ILE A 576 -6.15 -6.16 23.21
CA ILE A 576 -7.47 -5.96 23.81
C ILE A 576 -7.67 -6.87 25.03
N GLY A 577 -7.27 -8.15 24.94
CA GLY A 577 -7.45 -9.12 26.02
C GLY A 577 -6.78 -8.70 27.33
N PRO A 578 -5.46 -8.42 27.35
CA PRO A 578 -4.77 -7.89 28.51
C PRO A 578 -5.33 -6.54 29.00
N THR A 579 -5.77 -5.67 28.09
CA THR A 579 -6.38 -4.38 28.46
C THR A 579 -7.71 -4.59 29.21
N LEU A 580 -8.54 -5.51 28.73
CA LEU A 580 -9.81 -5.88 29.35
C LEU A 580 -9.61 -6.53 30.72
N ARG A 581 -8.64 -7.46 30.83
CA ARG A 581 -8.29 -8.12 32.10
C ARG A 581 -7.86 -7.12 33.18
N LYS A 582 -7.01 -6.15 32.82
CA LYS A 582 -6.47 -5.12 33.73
C LYS A 582 -7.51 -4.08 34.17
N ASN A 583 -8.57 -3.86 33.40
CA ASN A 583 -9.60 -2.88 33.75
C ASN A 583 -10.37 -3.34 35.00
N PRO A 584 -10.52 -2.54 36.07
CA PRO A 584 -11.27 -2.97 37.26
C PRO A 584 -12.76 -3.24 36.97
N GLY A 585 -13.34 -2.55 35.98
CA GLY A 585 -14.72 -2.72 35.55
C GLY A 585 -14.86 -3.44 34.20
N PHE A 586 -16.07 -3.41 33.64
CA PHE A 586 -16.37 -3.93 32.31
C PHE A 586 -17.00 -2.85 31.42
N PRO A 587 -16.19 -2.12 30.62
CA PRO A 587 -16.70 -1.00 29.84
C PRO A 587 -17.55 -1.47 28.66
N LEU A 588 -18.41 -0.58 28.13
CA LEU A 588 -19.18 -0.82 26.90
C LEU A 588 -18.30 -1.37 25.75
N ARG A 589 -17.09 -0.82 25.60
CA ARG A 589 -16.10 -1.30 24.65
C ARG A 589 -14.68 -1.05 25.13
N THR A 590 -13.89 -2.10 25.30
CA THR A 590 -12.47 -1.96 25.65
C THR A 590 -11.67 -1.44 24.45
N LYS A 591 -10.87 -0.39 24.65
CA LYS A 591 -10.01 0.20 23.62
C LYS A 591 -8.54 0.17 24.04
N VAL A 592 -7.67 -0.30 23.15
CA VAL A 592 -6.22 -0.21 23.34
C VAL A 592 -5.80 1.25 23.10
N PRO A 593 -5.04 1.88 24.01
CA PRO A 593 -4.57 3.26 23.83
C PRO A 593 -3.74 3.42 22.55
N LYS A 594 -3.88 4.57 21.86
CA LYS A 594 -3.17 4.83 20.58
C LYS A 594 -1.66 4.67 20.69
N HIS A 595 -1.05 5.13 21.78
CA HIS A 595 0.39 5.00 21.99
C HIS A 595 0.82 3.53 22.09
N THR A 596 0.00 2.67 22.70
CA THR A 596 0.24 1.23 22.77
C THR A 596 0.13 0.59 21.40
N GLN A 597 -0.88 0.97 20.59
CA GLN A 597 -1.02 0.49 19.22
C GLN A 597 0.20 0.89 18.36
N GLN A 598 0.63 2.15 18.46
CA GLN A 598 1.81 2.66 17.75
C GLN A 598 3.09 1.96 18.20
N TRP A 599 3.24 1.69 19.50
CA TRP A 599 4.38 0.96 20.03
C TRP A 599 4.42 -0.49 19.55
N ILE A 600 3.28 -1.19 19.55
CA ILE A 600 3.19 -2.56 19.02
C ILE A 600 3.54 -2.56 17.53
N ALA A 601 2.96 -1.66 16.74
CA ALA A 601 3.29 -1.53 15.32
C ALA A 601 4.79 -1.29 15.11
N LEU A 602 5.38 -0.31 15.81
CA LEU A 602 6.81 -0.02 15.73
C LEU A 602 7.66 -1.24 16.12
N ARG A 603 7.30 -1.93 17.19
CA ARG A 603 8.00 -3.12 17.69
C ARG A 603 8.03 -4.24 16.64
N CYS A 604 6.87 -4.55 16.05
CA CYS A 604 6.74 -5.60 15.05
C CYS A 604 7.45 -5.21 13.74
N ILE A 605 7.21 -4.01 13.22
CA ILE A 605 7.72 -3.55 11.92
C ILE A 605 9.24 -3.41 11.90
N TYR A 606 9.84 -3.00 13.03
CA TYR A 606 11.30 -2.79 13.13
C TYR A 606 12.03 -3.93 13.85
N GLY A 607 11.33 -5.03 14.16
CA GLY A 607 11.95 -6.21 14.75
C GLY A 607 12.58 -5.97 16.12
N PHE A 608 12.06 -5.04 16.92
CA PHE A 608 12.48 -4.87 18.32
C PHE A 608 11.97 -6.07 19.12
N HIS A 609 12.73 -7.17 19.10
CA HIS A 609 12.42 -8.36 19.89
C HIS A 609 12.40 -8.02 21.39
N ASN A 610 11.65 -8.78 22.18
CA ASN A 610 11.23 -8.47 23.57
C ASN A 610 12.34 -7.85 24.45
N THR A 611 13.59 -8.30 24.33
CA THR A 611 14.73 -7.80 25.12
C THR A 611 15.13 -6.36 24.76
N MET A 612 15.20 -6.02 23.47
CA MET A 612 15.50 -4.66 23.00
C MET A 612 14.30 -3.72 23.16
N ALA A 613 13.08 -4.24 22.98
CA ALA A 613 11.85 -3.49 23.18
C ALA A 613 11.70 -3.03 24.64
N HIS A 614 11.96 -3.90 25.62
CA HIS A 614 11.93 -3.51 27.03
C HIS A 614 12.99 -2.44 27.36
N ALA A 615 14.20 -2.58 26.83
CA ALA A 615 15.26 -1.57 27.02
C ALA A 615 14.89 -0.21 26.40
N LEU A 616 14.36 -0.19 25.18
CA LEU A 616 13.93 1.03 24.50
C LEU A 616 12.68 1.65 25.14
N GLN A 617 11.72 0.84 25.60
CA GLN A 617 10.53 1.32 26.29
C GLN A 617 10.89 1.99 27.62
N GLU A 618 11.82 1.40 28.39
CA GLU A 618 12.34 2.02 29.63
C GLU A 618 13.16 3.28 29.33
N THR A 619 13.93 3.29 28.24
CA THR A 619 14.70 4.47 27.81
C THR A 619 13.79 5.61 27.34
N PHE A 620 12.74 5.31 26.56
CA PHE A 620 11.76 6.28 26.09
C PHE A 620 10.93 6.86 27.24
N LYS A 621 10.49 6.01 28.20
CA LYS A 621 9.88 6.49 29.44
C LYS A 621 10.83 7.44 30.17
N ARG A 622 12.07 7.02 30.44
CA ARG A 622 13.08 7.87 31.09
C ARG A 622 13.30 9.19 30.34
N PHE A 623 13.33 9.17 29.01
CA PHE A 623 13.48 10.38 28.18
C PHE A 623 12.30 11.34 28.34
N ILE A 624 11.05 10.84 28.30
CA ILE A 624 9.87 11.66 28.55
C ILE A 624 9.86 12.22 29.97
N TYR A 625 10.19 11.40 30.97
CA TYR A 625 10.26 11.82 32.38
C TYR A 625 11.35 12.88 32.63
N THR A 626 12.46 12.84 31.89
CA THR A 626 13.58 13.78 32.03
C THR A 626 13.38 15.09 31.24
N ARG A 627 12.71 15.04 30.07
CA ARG A 627 12.51 16.21 29.20
C ARG A 627 11.19 16.95 29.42
N ILE A 628 10.17 16.33 30.02
CA ILE A 628 8.87 16.97 30.31
C ILE A 628 8.51 16.79 31.79
N PRO A 629 9.10 17.61 32.70
CA PRO A 629 9.00 17.43 34.15
C PRO A 629 7.55 17.53 34.70
N THR A 630 6.67 18.21 33.98
CA THR A 630 5.26 18.42 34.33
C THR A 630 4.45 17.13 34.31
N LEU A 631 4.71 16.23 33.35
CA LEU A 631 4.09 14.90 33.28
C LEU A 631 4.60 13.96 34.39
N GLY A 632 5.86 14.09 34.78
CA GLY A 632 6.45 13.34 35.88
C GLY A 632 5.85 13.68 37.25
N ARG A 633 5.55 14.96 37.50
CA ARG A 633 4.92 15.41 38.75
C ARG A 633 3.45 14.99 38.87
N LEU A 634 2.69 15.00 37.77
CA LEU A 634 1.30 14.52 37.73
C LEU A 634 1.20 13.01 38.05
N SER A 635 2.13 12.21 37.52
CA SER A 635 2.23 10.77 37.80
C SER A 635 2.57 10.48 39.27
N ALA A 636 3.48 11.24 39.88
CA ALA A 636 3.86 11.06 41.28
C ALA A 636 2.75 11.52 42.25
N HIS A 637 1.97 12.54 41.88
CA HIS A 637 0.84 13.02 42.67
C HIS A 637 -0.33 12.02 42.66
N VAL A 638 -0.61 11.39 41.52
CA VAL A 638 -1.62 10.32 41.39
C VAL A 638 -1.19 9.02 42.09
N ALA A 639 0.11 8.73 42.17
CA ALA A 639 0.63 7.57 42.90
C ALA A 639 0.59 7.76 44.43
N ASN A 640 0.82 8.98 44.93
CA ASN A 640 0.71 9.29 46.36
C ASN A 640 -0.74 9.40 46.86
N GLN A 641 -1.71 9.71 46.00
CA GLN A 641 -3.14 9.68 46.36
C GLN A 641 -3.75 8.26 46.45
N LYS A 642 -3.03 7.21 46.03
CA LYS A 642 -3.47 5.81 46.15
C LYS A 642 -2.91 5.08 47.39
N ARG A 643 -2.27 5.82 48.31
CA ARG A 643 -1.70 5.29 49.56
C ARG A 643 -2.39 5.78 50.83
N PHE A 644 -3.59 6.35 50.72
CA PHE A 644 -4.51 6.56 51.84
C PHE A 644 -5.88 5.98 51.51
#